data_AF-G0UPP4-F1
#
_entry.id   AF-G0UPP4-F1
#
_cell.length_a   1.000
_cell.length_b   1.000
_cell.length_c   1.000
_cell.angle_alpha   90.00
_cell.angle_beta   90.00
_cell.angle_gamma   90.00
#
_symmetry.space_group_name_H-M   'P 1'
#
loop_
_entity.id
_entity.type
_entity.pdbx_description
1 polymer ?
#
loop_
_entity_poly.entity_id
_entity_poly.type
_entity_poly.pdbx_seq_one_letter_code
_entity_poly.pdbx_strand_id
1 'polypeptide(L)'
;NVGCPIVSSILPDGHSVTLAADGPVVFAARASELMVDAAESSRKGEEGPENGQTSAQKSNNAWMQSRFTGVREGHNDMARLLSNLLDTLRVDSKISIDSAVLEVSEAICSCTAPHKGNWARADLDVEDENIVTHVTHSVVQRQQDHRRFMFTVLLHKEIADRLQPRTIAQLISVQEALLAMLAIRRLQNDASHQSFPATSTVEGFEMVVPLYRLAVPSGNSTLALNLSQGGDSCSVEGYRQLVRSAVERERCQRLLREAINQIAKRVRSELTSVNPTYAQATSAEIVFGDPSRLCGLLSVLGERLEETQVSVIVDRQTKFEMAMAIASVFVLVARAIDESRDDVGQLYAISQNVRALLWTSSGAENYGIETQMYTAATCLANALADASVWSSTSLVSSFEPKAVANRGGNTSEYLSWCAPLQDQLRLLDLIALVLHFVFRNHSKGGPSFYASLMRCTLFREPFIREPLGYPFGLPVPSSGTTLGTSVLRVCEELALEFVVDDVICALCLAEPVDDPLQQKGKYERLGHYCERNPRVCEIALHALLVQRREWEIQLLPELVPTFEPAESVRDAFLHKEAPHLVWLMKPTVFSSLVEEGKRLPSTSSFFLFGDDLVTHRSRCLSLAKLAWVAAGAETSTTYYSLELDAALVKAQRSFLMPNTKDVVLGPAELVQRLLKLSLPDAWVSATEVTCLVEEELRRDLLAQILRRSKQHDGMTLLQMQKESTSELELSRALESTATGRILSAVVARDVGRLSEVMEASASVLQSEEKQLLLSWLKARMSGQVA
;
A
#
# COMPACT_ATOMS: atom_id res chain seq x y z
N ASN A 1 37.28 29.70 -48.90
CA ASN A 1 37.79 28.44 -48.31
C ASN A 1 38.01 28.65 -46.83
N VAL A 2 36.97 28.46 -46.02
CA VAL A 2 37.07 28.48 -44.55
C VAL A 2 37.04 27.01 -44.15
N GLY A 3 38.15 26.52 -43.59
CA GLY A 3 38.30 25.12 -43.22
C GLY A 3 37.36 24.75 -42.07
N CYS A 4 36.69 23.60 -42.21
CA CYS A 4 35.91 23.01 -41.11
C CYS A 4 36.85 22.61 -39.96
N PRO A 5 36.53 22.93 -38.69
CA PRO A 5 37.26 22.42 -37.55
C PRO A 5 37.04 20.90 -37.41
N ILE A 6 38.09 20.16 -37.08
CA ILE A 6 38.04 18.68 -37.01
C ILE A 6 37.59 18.23 -35.62
N VAL A 7 38.00 18.93 -34.55
CA VAL A 7 37.59 18.66 -33.16
C VAL A 7 37.66 19.95 -32.34
N SER A 8 36.61 20.25 -31.57
CA SER A 8 36.64 21.22 -30.47
C SER A 8 36.50 20.49 -29.14
N SER A 9 37.45 20.68 -28.23
CA SER A 9 37.44 20.09 -26.90
C SER A 9 37.55 21.22 -25.87
N ILE A 10 36.73 21.15 -24.82
CA ILE A 10 36.88 21.99 -23.64
C ILE A 10 37.75 21.21 -22.65
N LEU A 11 38.88 21.81 -22.27
CA LEU A 11 39.79 21.25 -21.30
C LEU A 11 39.22 21.40 -19.87
N PRO A 12 39.68 20.57 -18.90
CA PRO A 12 39.22 20.61 -17.50
C PRO A 12 39.46 21.94 -16.76
N ASP A 13 40.22 22.86 -17.36
CA ASP A 13 40.51 24.21 -16.86
C ASP A 13 39.61 25.31 -17.48
N GLY A 14 38.65 24.91 -18.32
CA GLY A 14 37.69 25.81 -18.98
C GLY A 14 38.21 26.46 -20.27
N HIS A 15 39.37 26.03 -20.78
CA HIS A 15 39.86 26.48 -22.09
C HIS A 15 39.23 25.67 -23.23
N SER A 16 38.72 26.35 -24.25
CA SER A 16 38.33 25.70 -25.51
C SER A 16 39.55 25.61 -26.44
N VAL A 17 39.86 24.39 -26.88
CA VAL A 17 40.91 24.13 -27.88
C VAL A 17 40.24 23.66 -29.16
N THR A 18 40.52 24.36 -30.25
CA THR A 18 40.04 24.00 -31.59
C THR A 18 41.23 23.70 -32.49
N LEU A 19 41.24 22.48 -33.05
CA LEU A 19 42.29 22.03 -33.97
C LEU A 19 41.83 22.22 -35.42
N ALA A 20 42.60 23.00 -36.17
CA ALA A 20 42.49 23.11 -37.62
C ALA A 20 43.23 21.95 -38.32
N ALA A 21 42.83 21.63 -39.56
CA ALA A 21 43.34 20.50 -40.33
C ALA A 21 44.85 20.53 -40.64
N ASP A 22 45.48 21.69 -40.44
CA ASP A 22 46.83 22.04 -40.84
C ASP A 22 47.78 22.31 -39.65
N GLY A 23 47.29 22.27 -38.41
CA GLY A 23 48.05 22.52 -37.16
C GLY A 23 48.63 23.95 -37.03
N PRO A 24 49.27 24.32 -35.90
CA PRO A 24 48.96 23.98 -34.51
C PRO A 24 47.83 24.89 -33.94
N VAL A 25 47.47 24.67 -32.67
CA VAL A 25 46.35 25.28 -31.91
C VAL A 25 46.13 26.78 -32.23
N VAL A 26 44.92 27.14 -32.68
CA VAL A 26 44.64 28.49 -33.19
C VAL A 26 44.10 29.45 -32.11
N PHE A 27 43.59 28.97 -30.98
CA PHE A 27 43.09 29.86 -29.91
C PHE A 27 43.26 29.25 -28.51
N ALA A 28 43.85 30.01 -27.59
CA ALA A 28 43.87 29.75 -26.16
C ALA A 28 43.47 31.05 -25.46
N ALA A 29 42.18 31.25 -25.22
CA ALA A 29 41.67 32.38 -24.46
C ALA A 29 40.88 31.88 -23.26
N ARG A 30 40.99 32.59 -22.13
CA ARG A 30 40.12 32.39 -20.98
C ARG A 30 38.71 32.86 -21.35
N ALA A 31 37.68 32.10 -20.96
CA ALA A 31 36.28 32.50 -21.16
C ALA A 31 35.96 33.90 -20.60
N SER A 32 36.75 34.39 -19.62
CA SER A 32 36.65 35.72 -19.03
C SER A 32 37.30 36.85 -19.83
N GLU A 33 38.28 36.58 -20.71
CA GLU A 33 39.05 37.62 -21.42
C GLU A 33 38.39 38.02 -22.76
N LEU A 34 37.65 37.12 -23.40
CA LEU A 34 36.81 37.44 -24.57
C LEU A 34 35.55 38.25 -24.21
N MET A 35 35.33 38.57 -22.93
CA MET A 35 34.13 39.25 -22.44
C MET A 35 34.25 40.78 -22.39
N VAL A 36 35.45 41.34 -22.46
CA VAL A 36 35.64 42.81 -22.36
C VAL A 36 35.49 43.48 -23.73
N ASP A 37 36.02 42.89 -24.80
CA ASP A 37 36.02 43.52 -26.15
C ASP A 37 34.65 43.47 -26.86
N ALA A 38 33.79 42.50 -26.50
CA ALA A 38 32.43 42.39 -27.06
C ALA A 38 31.40 43.30 -26.35
N ALA A 39 31.68 43.71 -25.11
CA ALA A 39 30.82 44.60 -24.33
C ALA A 39 30.82 46.04 -24.88
N GLU A 40 31.93 46.48 -25.50
CA GLU A 40 32.02 47.79 -26.13
C GLU A 40 31.28 47.87 -27.48
N SER A 41 31.09 46.74 -28.15
CA SER A 41 30.43 46.67 -29.47
C SER A 41 28.90 46.54 -29.36
N SER A 42 28.36 45.99 -28.26
CA SER A 42 26.91 45.89 -28.00
C SER A 42 26.27 47.20 -27.53
N ARG A 43 27.04 48.10 -26.90
CA ARG A 43 26.55 49.36 -26.31
C ARG A 43 26.07 50.42 -27.32
N LYS A 44 26.20 50.17 -28.63
CA LYS A 44 25.77 51.08 -29.71
C LYS A 44 24.51 50.64 -30.47
N GLY A 45 23.87 49.53 -30.07
CA GLY A 45 22.81 48.89 -30.87
C GLY A 45 21.36 49.10 -30.42
N GLU A 46 21.07 49.57 -29.22
CA GLU A 46 19.71 49.52 -28.67
C GLU A 46 19.15 50.91 -28.29
N GLU A 47 18.63 51.61 -29.30
CA GLU A 47 17.53 52.57 -29.11
C GLU A 47 16.40 52.20 -30.06
N GLY A 48 15.31 51.66 -29.49
CA GLY A 48 14.07 51.38 -30.22
C GLY A 48 13.05 50.63 -29.35
N PRO A 49 11.87 51.21 -29.05
CA PRO A 49 10.84 50.56 -28.24
C PRO A 49 9.83 49.85 -29.15
N GLU A 50 9.35 48.67 -28.76
CA GLU A 50 7.91 48.32 -28.84
C GLU A 50 7.56 46.94 -28.27
N ASN A 51 6.33 46.87 -27.77
CA ASN A 51 5.69 45.83 -26.97
C ASN A 51 5.56 44.47 -27.68
N GLY A 52 6.03 43.42 -27.02
CA GLY A 52 5.65 42.04 -27.30
C GLY A 52 6.33 41.09 -26.32
N GLN A 53 5.61 40.61 -25.30
CA GLN A 53 6.14 39.62 -24.36
C GLN A 53 6.39 38.28 -25.07
N THR A 54 7.63 38.06 -25.50
CA THR A 54 8.12 36.83 -26.10
C THR A 54 8.25 35.72 -25.06
N SER A 55 8.22 34.45 -25.47
CA SER A 55 8.43 33.28 -24.59
C SER A 55 9.71 33.36 -23.76
N ALA A 56 10.73 34.06 -24.27
CA ALA A 56 11.97 34.39 -23.56
C ALA A 56 11.72 35.25 -22.31
N GLN A 57 10.74 36.15 -22.31
CA GLN A 57 10.40 36.99 -21.17
C GLN A 57 9.69 36.19 -20.05
N LYS A 58 8.99 35.10 -20.40
CA LYS A 58 8.35 34.19 -19.42
C LYS A 58 9.36 33.23 -18.77
N SER A 59 10.35 32.73 -19.52
CA SER A 59 11.49 32.01 -18.94
C SER A 59 12.39 32.91 -18.09
N ASN A 60 12.57 34.17 -18.51
CA ASN A 60 13.41 35.16 -17.80
C ASN A 60 12.85 35.57 -16.44
N ASN A 61 11.53 35.50 -16.22
CA ASN A 61 10.90 35.86 -14.96
C ASN A 61 10.66 34.67 -14.00
N ALA A 62 10.63 33.43 -14.51
CA ALA A 62 10.27 32.25 -13.72
C ALA A 62 11.33 31.85 -12.68
N TRP A 63 12.63 31.93 -13.01
CA TRP A 63 13.67 31.62 -12.02
C TRP A 63 13.74 32.67 -10.91
N MET A 64 13.46 33.96 -11.21
CA MET A 64 13.35 35.04 -10.21
C MET A 64 12.17 34.88 -9.25
N GLN A 65 11.15 34.09 -9.61
CA GLN A 65 10.02 33.76 -8.73
C GLN A 65 10.33 32.60 -7.78
N SER A 66 11.46 31.92 -7.97
CA SER A 66 11.81 30.74 -7.19
C SER A 66 12.54 31.13 -5.89
N ARG A 67 12.26 30.45 -4.78
CA ARG A 67 12.55 30.96 -3.41
C ARG A 67 14.03 31.08 -3.04
N PHE A 68 14.94 30.50 -3.84
CA PHE A 68 16.36 30.37 -3.49
C PHE A 68 17.30 31.27 -4.32
N THR A 69 16.79 32.24 -5.06
CA THR A 69 17.63 33.16 -5.85
C THR A 69 18.16 34.32 -5.02
N GLY A 70 19.48 34.37 -4.85
CA GLY A 70 20.16 35.58 -4.37
C GLY A 70 20.19 36.68 -5.45
N VAL A 71 20.21 37.93 -5.02
CA VAL A 71 20.33 39.12 -5.89
C VAL A 71 21.75 39.22 -6.45
N ARG A 72 22.02 38.57 -7.59
CA ARG A 72 23.24 38.82 -8.39
C ARG A 72 22.95 38.78 -9.89
N GLU A 73 23.43 39.82 -10.57
CA GLU A 73 23.34 40.08 -12.01
C GLU A 73 24.17 39.08 -12.82
N GLY A 74 23.51 38.26 -13.63
CA GLY A 74 24.14 37.29 -14.55
C GLY A 74 23.21 36.89 -15.70
N HIS A 75 22.39 37.83 -16.16
CA HIS A 75 21.29 37.59 -17.10
C HIS A 75 21.77 37.25 -18.52
N ASN A 76 22.98 37.67 -18.91
CA ASN A 76 23.49 37.51 -20.28
C ASN A 76 24.27 36.20 -20.52
N ASP A 77 24.73 35.53 -19.47
CA ASP A 77 25.60 34.34 -19.59
C ASP A 77 24.83 33.05 -19.88
N MET A 78 23.61 32.91 -19.36
CA MET A 78 22.79 31.69 -19.51
C MET A 78 22.09 31.61 -20.88
N ALA A 79 21.64 32.75 -21.43
CA ALA A 79 21.13 32.82 -22.80
C ALA A 79 22.26 32.52 -23.82
N ARG A 80 23.51 32.89 -23.50
CA ARG A 80 24.70 32.54 -24.29
C ARG A 80 25.06 31.06 -24.19
N LEU A 81 24.94 30.45 -23.01
CA LEU A 81 25.14 29.00 -22.83
C LEU A 81 24.11 28.16 -23.62
N LEU A 82 22.85 28.59 -23.66
CA LEU A 82 21.81 27.93 -24.45
C LEU A 82 21.97 28.13 -25.95
N SER A 83 22.35 29.32 -26.41
CA SER A 83 22.67 29.53 -27.83
C SER A 83 23.89 28.72 -28.25
N ASN A 84 24.94 28.65 -27.42
CA ASN A 84 26.09 27.79 -27.65
C ASN A 84 25.70 26.30 -27.70
N LEU A 85 24.80 25.83 -26.83
CA LEU A 85 24.31 24.45 -26.83
C LEU A 85 23.47 24.15 -28.09
N LEU A 86 22.61 25.08 -28.50
CA LEU A 86 21.83 24.94 -29.74
C LEU A 86 22.72 25.03 -30.98
N ASP A 87 23.79 25.82 -30.96
CA ASP A 87 24.73 25.96 -32.06
C ASP A 87 25.68 24.75 -32.16
N THR A 88 26.13 24.15 -31.05
CA THR A 88 26.90 22.88 -31.10
C THR A 88 26.06 21.72 -31.64
N LEU A 89 24.78 21.64 -31.28
CA LEU A 89 23.84 20.66 -31.85
C LEU A 89 23.56 20.88 -33.35
N ARG A 90 23.71 22.11 -33.85
CA ARG A 90 23.59 22.44 -35.28
C ARG A 90 24.87 22.09 -36.06
N VAL A 91 26.03 22.09 -35.41
CA VAL A 91 27.33 21.84 -36.02
C VAL A 91 27.71 20.35 -36.02
N ASP A 92 27.33 19.59 -34.99
CA ASP A 92 27.58 18.14 -34.91
C ASP A 92 26.29 17.34 -34.72
N SER A 93 25.80 16.72 -35.80
CA SER A 93 24.54 15.96 -35.80
C SER A 93 24.62 14.63 -35.04
N LYS A 94 25.77 14.27 -34.46
CA LYS A 94 25.96 13.01 -33.71
C LYS A 94 25.72 13.16 -32.20
N ILE A 95 25.77 14.37 -31.65
CA ILE A 95 25.58 14.64 -30.22
C ILE A 95 24.07 14.75 -29.96
N SER A 96 23.55 13.96 -29.02
CA SER A 96 22.14 14.07 -28.65
C SER A 96 21.92 15.30 -27.76
N ILE A 97 20.72 15.87 -27.79
CA ILE A 97 20.35 16.99 -26.92
C ILE A 97 20.50 16.58 -25.45
N ASP A 98 20.15 15.34 -25.13
CA ASP A 98 20.32 14.77 -23.80
C ASP A 98 21.78 14.75 -23.34
N SER A 99 22.72 14.31 -24.19
CA SER A 99 24.14 14.26 -23.82
C SER A 99 24.71 15.66 -23.65
N ALA A 100 24.38 16.60 -24.55
CA ALA A 100 24.84 17.99 -24.44
C ALA A 100 24.33 18.68 -23.16
N VAL A 101 23.07 18.43 -22.78
CA VAL A 101 22.47 19.00 -21.56
C VAL A 101 23.10 18.40 -20.30
N LEU A 102 23.39 17.09 -20.30
CA LEU A 102 24.06 16.43 -19.17
C LEU A 102 25.53 16.85 -19.05
N GLU A 103 26.26 17.01 -20.17
CA GLU A 103 27.64 17.50 -20.17
C GLU A 103 27.73 18.92 -19.60
N VAL A 104 26.79 19.81 -19.92
CA VAL A 104 26.74 21.16 -19.34
C VAL A 104 26.37 21.11 -17.86
N SER A 105 25.43 20.26 -17.47
CA SER A 105 25.09 20.03 -16.06
C SER A 105 26.31 19.53 -15.27
N GLU A 106 27.03 18.54 -15.80
CA GLU A 106 28.26 18.01 -15.21
C GLU A 106 29.35 19.07 -15.14
N ALA A 107 29.53 19.89 -16.18
CA ALA A 107 30.51 20.98 -16.18
C ALA A 107 30.23 22.01 -15.07
N ILE A 108 28.96 22.39 -14.86
CA ILE A 108 28.54 23.29 -13.77
C ILE A 108 28.82 22.63 -12.41
N CYS A 109 28.57 21.33 -12.28
CA CYS A 109 28.73 20.61 -11.03
C CYS A 109 30.18 20.24 -10.72
N SER A 110 31.03 20.08 -11.73
CA SER A 110 32.41 19.62 -11.62
C SER A 110 33.28 20.59 -10.83
N CYS A 111 34.29 20.04 -10.18
CA CYS A 111 35.05 20.70 -9.13
C CYS A 111 35.81 21.93 -9.64
N THR A 112 35.62 23.08 -8.98
CA THR A 112 36.51 24.24 -9.10
C THR A 112 37.89 23.93 -8.53
N ALA A 113 38.95 24.48 -9.13
CA ALA A 113 40.33 24.27 -8.69
C ALA A 113 40.50 24.46 -7.15
N PRO A 114 41.31 23.62 -6.48
CA PRO A 114 41.46 23.66 -5.02
C PRO A 114 41.93 25.02 -4.54
N HIS A 115 41.41 25.49 -3.39
CA HIS A 115 41.67 26.84 -2.93
C HIS A 115 43.15 27.07 -2.63
N LYS A 116 43.75 28.10 -3.23
CA LYS A 116 45.21 28.35 -3.16
C LYS A 116 45.71 28.79 -1.77
N GLY A 117 44.84 29.36 -0.93
CA GLY A 117 45.20 29.99 0.35
C GLY A 117 44.81 29.18 1.59
N ASN A 118 45.24 27.92 1.71
CA ASN A 118 44.92 27.10 2.88
C ASN A 118 46.18 26.75 3.70
N TRP A 119 46.20 27.15 4.98
CA TRP A 119 47.22 26.75 5.96
C TRP A 119 47.05 25.30 6.44
N ALA A 120 45.83 24.73 6.35
CA ALA A 120 45.51 23.33 6.67
C ALA A 120 45.98 22.33 5.60
N ARG A 121 46.81 22.72 4.62
CA ARG A 121 47.44 21.76 3.69
C ARG A 121 48.46 20.83 4.37
N ALA A 122 48.78 21.07 5.65
CA ALA A 122 49.51 20.14 6.50
C ALA A 122 48.62 18.98 7.03
N ASP A 123 47.31 19.20 7.18
CA ASP A 123 46.32 18.18 7.57
C ASP A 123 45.04 18.35 6.76
N LEU A 124 44.90 17.54 5.70
CA LEU A 124 43.80 17.61 4.73
C LEU A 124 42.44 17.19 5.31
N ASP A 125 42.40 16.69 6.55
CA ASP A 125 41.20 16.30 7.28
C ASP A 125 40.66 17.45 8.16
N VAL A 126 41.36 18.59 8.25
CA VAL A 126 40.98 19.79 9.01
C VAL A 126 40.63 20.95 8.08
N GLU A 127 39.61 21.73 8.45
CA GLU A 127 39.16 22.90 7.70
C GLU A 127 39.47 24.22 8.44
N ASP A 128 40.01 25.19 7.71
CA ASP A 128 40.15 26.59 8.15
C ASP A 128 38.92 27.42 7.72
N GLU A 129 38.65 28.56 8.37
CA GLU A 129 37.52 29.45 8.06
C GLU A 129 37.49 29.89 6.58
N ASN A 130 38.68 30.05 5.97
CA ASN A 130 38.83 30.37 4.55
C ASN A 130 38.35 29.23 3.63
N ILE A 131 38.57 27.97 4.02
CA ILE A 131 38.05 26.80 3.29
C ILE A 131 36.56 26.67 3.53
N VAL A 132 36.12 26.88 4.77
CA VAL A 132 34.71 26.83 5.16
C VAL A 132 33.89 27.76 4.27
N THR A 133 34.30 29.03 4.19
CA THR A 133 33.66 30.05 3.35
C THR A 133 33.80 29.75 1.85
N HIS A 134 34.98 29.34 1.38
CA HIS A 134 35.22 29.01 -0.03
C HIS A 134 34.33 27.85 -0.51
N VAL A 135 34.32 26.72 0.20
CA VAL A 135 33.53 25.54 -0.18
C VAL A 135 32.04 25.86 -0.12
N THR A 136 31.59 26.56 0.93
CA THR A 136 30.18 26.95 1.03
C THR A 136 29.76 27.89 -0.09
N HIS A 137 30.57 28.91 -0.42
CA HIS A 137 30.28 29.81 -1.54
C HIS A 137 30.28 29.05 -2.88
N SER A 138 31.23 28.13 -3.09
CA SER A 138 31.30 27.30 -4.30
C SER A 138 30.07 26.40 -4.45
N VAL A 139 29.60 25.75 -3.38
CA VAL A 139 28.38 24.92 -3.42
C VAL A 139 27.13 25.78 -3.66
N VAL A 140 27.00 26.93 -2.99
CA VAL A 140 25.89 27.88 -3.22
C VAL A 140 25.86 28.33 -4.68
N GLN A 141 27.02 28.71 -5.22
CA GLN A 141 27.14 29.17 -6.60
C GLN A 141 26.73 28.07 -7.58
N ARG A 142 27.31 26.87 -7.46
CA ARG A 142 26.95 25.73 -8.32
C ARG A 142 25.48 25.35 -8.22
N GLN A 143 24.91 25.40 -7.02
CA GLN A 143 23.47 25.17 -6.81
C GLN A 143 22.62 26.22 -7.55
N GLN A 144 22.99 27.50 -7.49
CA GLN A 144 22.26 28.57 -8.17
C GLN A 144 22.43 28.51 -9.70
N ASP A 145 23.64 28.26 -10.18
CA ASP A 145 23.96 28.16 -11.60
C ASP A 145 23.29 26.92 -12.22
N HIS A 146 23.34 25.78 -11.54
CA HIS A 146 22.66 24.56 -11.96
C HIS A 146 21.13 24.73 -11.97
N ARG A 147 20.56 25.39 -10.93
CA ARG A 147 19.13 25.69 -10.87
C ARG A 147 18.68 26.59 -12.02
N ARG A 148 19.43 27.65 -12.30
CA ARG A 148 19.18 28.55 -13.43
C ARG A 148 19.24 27.76 -14.73
N PHE A 149 20.27 26.97 -14.94
CA PHE A 149 20.41 26.11 -16.12
C PHE A 149 19.22 25.16 -16.27
N MET A 150 18.89 24.40 -15.22
CA MET A 150 17.78 23.46 -15.19
C MET A 150 16.45 24.13 -15.58
N PHE A 151 16.08 25.25 -14.94
CA PHE A 151 14.82 25.93 -15.29
C PHE A 151 14.86 26.50 -16.70
N THR A 152 16.00 26.99 -17.16
CA THR A 152 16.09 27.53 -18.52
C THR A 152 15.96 26.41 -19.56
N VAL A 153 16.48 25.21 -19.29
CA VAL A 153 16.32 24.01 -20.12
C VAL A 153 14.88 23.50 -20.10
N LEU A 154 14.28 23.34 -18.91
CA LEU A 154 12.94 22.77 -18.74
C LEU A 154 11.80 23.69 -19.21
N LEU A 155 12.00 25.01 -19.17
CA LEU A 155 11.01 26.00 -19.61
C LEU A 155 11.19 26.39 -21.09
N HIS A 156 12.31 26.04 -21.71
CA HIS A 156 12.55 26.29 -23.13
C HIS A 156 11.89 25.22 -24.00
N LYS A 157 10.79 25.59 -24.67
CA LYS A 157 9.92 24.67 -25.43
C LYS A 157 10.68 23.75 -26.39
N GLU A 158 11.62 24.28 -27.18
CA GLU A 158 12.33 23.49 -28.19
C GLU A 158 13.26 22.41 -27.62
N ILE A 159 13.72 22.60 -26.39
CA ILE A 159 14.65 21.68 -25.71
C ILE A 159 13.83 20.72 -24.84
N ALA A 160 12.89 21.25 -24.05
CA ALA A 160 12.03 20.48 -23.15
C ALA A 160 11.27 19.35 -23.88
N ASP A 161 10.73 19.63 -25.07
CA ASP A 161 9.96 18.65 -25.85
C ASP A 161 10.83 17.51 -26.44
N ARG A 162 12.15 17.70 -26.48
CA ARG A 162 13.11 16.73 -27.05
C ARG A 162 13.90 15.96 -25.99
N LEU A 163 13.79 16.34 -24.72
CA LEU A 163 14.50 15.68 -23.63
C LEU A 163 13.83 14.37 -23.21
N GLN A 164 14.66 13.37 -22.94
CA GLN A 164 14.18 12.12 -22.37
C GLN A 164 13.81 12.27 -20.89
N PRO A 165 12.80 11.54 -20.38
CA PRO A 165 12.44 11.55 -18.97
C PRO A 165 13.61 11.25 -18.02
N ARG A 166 14.56 10.41 -18.46
CA ARG A 166 15.79 10.08 -17.71
C ARG A 166 16.69 11.29 -17.51
N THR A 167 16.87 12.10 -18.55
CA THR A 167 17.70 13.31 -18.52
C THR A 167 17.09 14.36 -17.59
N ILE A 168 15.78 14.55 -17.68
CA ILE A 168 15.03 15.44 -16.78
C ILE A 168 15.16 14.96 -15.33
N ALA A 169 15.03 13.66 -15.08
CA ALA A 169 15.20 13.09 -13.76
C ALA A 169 16.62 13.30 -13.22
N GLN A 170 17.66 13.17 -14.06
CA GLN A 170 19.05 13.42 -13.66
C GLN A 170 19.30 14.89 -13.30
N LEU A 171 18.80 15.84 -14.10
CA LEU A 171 18.89 17.27 -13.79
C LEU A 171 18.23 17.59 -12.44
N ILE A 172 17.01 17.09 -12.22
CA ILE A 172 16.30 17.30 -10.95
C ILE A 172 17.05 16.62 -9.79
N SER A 173 17.58 15.41 -9.99
CA SER A 173 18.34 14.67 -8.96
C SER A 173 19.64 15.41 -8.57
N VAL A 174 20.35 15.99 -9.54
CA VAL A 174 21.54 16.81 -9.30
C VAL A 174 21.18 18.07 -8.51
N GLN A 175 20.06 18.71 -8.85
CA GLN A 175 19.57 19.89 -8.13
C GLN A 175 19.20 19.58 -6.68
N GLU A 176 18.51 18.46 -6.45
CA GLU A 176 18.16 17.92 -5.13
C GLU A 176 19.43 17.62 -4.31
N ALA A 177 20.42 16.96 -4.93
CA ALA A 177 21.68 16.62 -4.27
C ALA A 177 22.47 17.87 -3.86
N LEU A 178 22.56 18.89 -4.72
CA LEU A 178 23.24 20.15 -4.41
C LEU A 178 22.55 20.89 -3.26
N LEU A 179 21.22 20.89 -3.21
CA LEU A 179 20.46 21.51 -2.11
C LEU A 179 20.65 20.75 -0.79
N ALA A 180 20.61 19.42 -0.82
CA ALA A 180 20.88 18.60 0.36
C ALA A 180 22.32 18.76 0.88
N MET A 181 23.31 18.79 -0.03
CA MET A 181 24.71 19.09 0.31
C MET A 181 24.87 20.46 0.96
N LEU A 182 24.20 21.47 0.42
CA LEU A 182 24.19 22.83 0.97
C LEU A 182 23.55 22.88 2.36
N ALA A 183 22.46 22.13 2.59
CA ALA A 183 21.84 22.00 3.89
C ALA A 183 22.78 21.34 4.92
N ILE A 184 23.43 20.24 4.55
CA ILE A 184 24.45 19.56 5.37
C ILE A 184 25.60 20.52 5.69
N ARG A 185 26.08 21.26 4.68
CA ARG A 185 27.20 22.19 4.85
C ARG A 185 26.85 23.34 5.80
N ARG A 186 25.62 23.86 5.73
CA ARG A 186 25.13 24.86 6.68
C ARG A 186 25.07 24.32 8.10
N LEU A 187 24.61 23.07 8.29
CA LEU A 187 24.63 22.42 9.61
C LEU A 187 26.06 22.22 10.16
N GLN A 188 27.01 21.85 9.30
CA GLN A 188 28.42 21.67 9.65
C GLN A 188 29.09 22.96 10.15
N ASN A 189 28.70 24.10 9.56
CA ASN A 189 29.36 25.39 9.73
C ASN A 189 28.66 26.34 10.71
N ASP A 190 27.54 25.92 11.31
CA ASP A 190 26.78 26.73 12.27
C ASP A 190 27.52 26.80 13.61
N ALA A 191 28.63 27.53 13.64
CA ALA A 191 29.37 27.93 14.81
C ALA A 191 28.97 29.38 15.14
N SER A 192 28.02 29.56 16.06
CA SER A 192 27.87 30.81 16.82
C SER A 192 27.97 32.11 16.00
N HIS A 193 27.05 32.36 15.06
CA HIS A 193 26.70 33.76 14.79
C HIS A 193 26.10 34.33 16.08
N GLN A 194 26.74 35.38 16.60
CA GLN A 194 26.47 36.02 17.87
C GLN A 194 24.99 36.05 18.23
N SER A 195 24.66 35.51 19.40
CA SER A 195 23.43 35.79 20.12
C SER A 195 23.31 37.30 20.31
N PHE A 196 22.43 37.95 19.55
CA PHE A 196 21.79 39.16 20.05
C PHE A 196 21.02 38.76 21.33
N PRO A 197 21.03 39.58 22.39
CA PRO A 197 20.38 39.21 23.64
C PRO A 197 18.87 39.33 23.44
N ALA A 198 18.21 38.22 23.08
CA ALA A 198 16.75 38.13 23.16
C ALA A 198 16.37 37.89 24.62
N THR A 199 16.30 38.95 25.40
CA THR A 199 15.44 39.00 26.58
C THR A 199 13.99 38.96 26.11
N SER A 200 13.40 37.77 26.05
CA SER A 200 11.95 37.60 26.19
C SER A 200 11.62 36.12 26.37
N THR A 201 11.17 35.80 27.59
CA THR A 201 10.13 34.81 27.92
C THR A 201 9.83 33.73 26.88
N VAL A 202 10.16 32.49 27.23
CA VAL A 202 9.51 31.21 26.86
C VAL A 202 8.34 31.39 25.87
N GLU A 203 8.65 31.53 24.59
CA GLU A 203 7.67 31.32 23.51
C GLU A 203 7.87 29.91 22.97
N GLY A 204 6.76 29.17 22.90
CA GLY A 204 6.71 27.76 22.54
C GLY A 204 7.35 27.50 21.18
N PHE A 205 8.27 26.54 21.16
CA PHE A 205 8.92 26.09 19.94
C PHE A 205 7.90 25.38 19.03
N GLU A 206 7.66 25.92 17.84
CA GLU A 206 6.95 25.21 16.77
C GLU A 206 7.79 24.02 16.30
N MET A 207 7.53 22.88 16.94
CA MET A 207 7.84 21.58 16.39
C MET A 207 7.06 21.46 15.08
N VAL A 208 7.74 21.20 13.95
CA VAL A 208 7.07 20.86 12.69
C VAL A 208 6.00 19.82 12.99
N VAL A 209 4.75 20.25 12.90
CA VAL A 209 3.59 19.42 13.15
C VAL A 209 3.58 18.40 12.02
N PRO A 210 3.84 17.13 12.30
CA PRO A 210 3.72 16.12 11.27
C PRO A 210 2.28 16.12 10.77
N LEU A 211 2.05 15.80 9.49
CA LEU A 211 0.69 15.78 8.90
C LEU A 211 -0.32 14.99 9.77
N TYR A 212 0.14 13.97 10.50
CA TYR A 212 -0.65 13.15 11.43
C TYR A 212 -1.08 13.83 12.75
N ARG A 213 -0.58 15.03 13.09
CA ARG A 213 -1.08 15.83 14.24
C ARG A 213 -2.18 16.83 13.84
N LEU A 214 -2.45 17.01 12.55
CA LEU A 214 -3.49 17.91 12.03
C LEU A 214 -4.88 17.25 11.97
N ALA A 215 -4.97 15.93 12.22
CA ALA A 215 -6.20 15.14 12.02
C ALA A 215 -7.17 15.10 13.22
N VAL A 216 -7.01 15.96 14.24
CA VAL A 216 -8.00 16.08 15.33
C VAL A 216 -8.85 17.34 15.11
N PRO A 217 -10.14 17.22 14.74
CA PRO A 217 -11.08 18.34 14.78
C PRO A 217 -11.53 18.52 16.24
N SER A 218 -10.65 19.06 17.08
CA SER A 218 -10.98 19.48 18.43
C SER A 218 -10.66 20.96 18.54
N GLY A 219 -11.74 21.76 18.55
CA GLY A 219 -11.84 23.16 18.95
C GLY A 219 -10.60 24.05 18.86
N ASN A 220 -10.64 25.01 17.94
CA ASN A 220 -9.83 26.23 17.94
C ASN A 220 -8.32 26.08 17.73
N SER A 221 -7.88 25.28 16.75
CA SER A 221 -6.50 25.33 16.27
C SER A 221 -6.38 26.24 15.03
N THR A 222 -5.86 27.44 15.24
CA THR A 222 -5.56 28.48 14.24
C THR A 222 -4.40 28.14 13.29
N LEU A 223 -3.89 26.91 13.30
CA LEU A 223 -2.68 26.53 12.56
C LEU A 223 -2.95 25.81 11.22
N ALA A 224 -4.11 25.18 11.03
CA ALA A 224 -4.48 24.61 9.72
C ALA A 224 -4.78 25.69 8.66
N LEU A 225 -5.18 26.90 9.09
CA LEU A 225 -5.38 28.05 8.22
C LEU A 225 -4.05 28.68 7.76
N ASN A 226 -2.99 28.62 8.59
CA ASN A 226 -1.70 29.28 8.31
C ASN A 226 -0.83 28.55 7.26
N LEU A 227 -1.08 27.27 6.97
CA LEU A 227 -0.44 26.57 5.84
C LEU A 227 -1.14 26.84 4.50
N SER A 228 -2.37 27.36 4.51
CA SER A 228 -3.14 27.68 3.30
C SER A 228 -3.22 29.19 2.99
N GLN A 229 -2.93 30.05 3.97
CA GLN A 229 -2.94 31.51 3.81
C GLN A 229 -1.79 32.12 4.63
N GLY A 230 -0.68 32.45 3.98
CA GLY A 230 0.46 33.06 4.66
C GLY A 230 1.72 33.07 3.82
N GLY A 231 1.71 33.86 2.74
CA GLY A 231 2.96 34.32 2.15
C GLY A 231 3.60 35.32 3.11
N ASP A 232 4.54 34.85 3.93
CA ASP A 232 5.66 35.64 4.42
C ASP A 232 6.76 34.70 4.97
N SER A 233 7.96 34.83 4.38
CA SER A 233 9.27 34.30 4.78
C SER A 233 9.32 32.96 5.53
N CYS A 234 9.32 31.85 4.79
CA CYS A 234 9.76 30.55 5.33
C CYS A 234 10.97 30.08 4.51
N SER A 235 12.21 30.29 4.99
CA SER A 235 13.38 29.71 4.30
C SER A 235 14.68 29.50 5.09
N VAL A 236 14.82 29.88 6.37
CA VAL A 236 16.10 29.65 7.09
C VAL A 236 15.91 29.21 8.55
N GLU A 237 14.90 29.69 9.26
CA GLU A 237 14.68 29.34 10.68
C GLU A 237 14.31 27.87 10.91
N GLY A 238 13.55 27.24 10.01
CA GLY A 238 13.07 25.85 10.19
C GLY A 238 14.20 24.79 10.22
N TYR A 239 15.33 25.08 9.59
CA TYR A 239 16.52 24.22 9.59
C TYR A 239 17.28 24.28 10.92
N ARG A 240 17.28 25.44 11.58
CA ARG A 240 17.89 25.63 12.91
C ARG A 240 17.07 24.98 14.03
N GLN A 241 15.77 24.83 13.83
CA GLN A 241 14.84 24.24 14.77
C GLN A 241 14.84 22.69 14.78
N LEU A 242 15.46 22.04 13.78
CA LEU A 242 15.53 20.58 13.70
C LEU A 242 16.41 19.97 14.80
N VAL A 243 17.47 20.68 15.22
CA VAL A 243 18.44 20.24 16.24
C VAL A 243 18.29 21.12 17.49
N ARG A 244 17.75 20.54 18.57
CA ARG A 244 17.31 21.29 19.77
C ARG A 244 18.45 21.82 20.63
N SER A 245 19.53 21.05 20.79
CA SER A 245 20.60 21.37 21.73
C SER A 245 21.93 21.63 21.01
N ALA A 246 22.76 22.48 21.61
CA ALA A 246 24.13 22.68 21.14
C ALA A 246 24.93 21.36 21.14
N VAL A 247 24.62 20.46 22.08
CA VAL A 247 25.25 19.14 22.22
C VAL A 247 24.87 18.21 21.06
N GLU A 248 23.59 18.16 20.69
CA GLU A 248 23.12 17.37 19.54
C GLU A 248 23.73 17.93 18.25
N ARG A 249 23.80 19.26 18.12
CA ARG A 249 24.41 19.94 16.97
C ARG A 249 25.90 19.62 16.83
N GLU A 250 26.66 19.75 17.91
CA GLU A 250 28.07 19.40 17.93
C GLU A 250 28.28 17.92 17.56
N ARG A 251 27.40 17.03 18.02
CA ARG A 251 27.46 15.61 17.66
C ARG A 251 27.15 15.37 16.18
N CYS A 252 26.12 16.00 15.62
CA CYS A 252 25.85 15.96 14.18
C CYS A 252 27.07 16.45 13.38
N GLN A 253 27.67 17.56 13.80
CA GLN A 253 28.86 18.12 13.16
C GLN A 253 30.05 17.16 13.23
N ARG A 254 30.29 16.52 14.37
CA ARG A 254 31.35 15.51 14.53
C ARG A 254 31.13 14.30 13.62
N LEU A 255 29.92 13.74 13.60
CA LEU A 255 29.58 12.59 12.75
C LEU A 255 29.73 12.93 11.26
N LEU A 256 29.28 14.12 10.86
CA LEU A 256 29.44 14.61 9.49
C LEU A 256 30.92 14.77 9.11
N ARG A 257 31.75 15.37 9.98
CA ARG A 257 33.20 15.51 9.73
C ARG A 257 33.88 14.15 9.58
N GLU A 258 33.56 13.19 10.44
CA GLU A 258 34.10 11.83 10.34
C GLU A 258 33.69 11.16 9.03
N ALA A 259 32.41 11.24 8.66
CA ALA A 259 31.90 10.66 7.42
C ALA A 259 32.53 11.31 6.18
N ILE A 260 32.67 12.65 6.18
CA ILE A 260 33.34 13.40 5.11
C ILE A 260 34.80 12.94 4.97
N ASN A 261 35.53 12.78 6.07
CA ASN A 261 36.91 12.31 6.05
C ASN A 261 37.05 10.88 5.54
N GLN A 262 36.10 9.99 5.86
CA GLN A 262 36.10 8.63 5.35
C GLN A 262 35.89 8.56 3.84
N ILE A 263 34.92 9.29 3.30
CA ILE A 263 34.67 9.34 1.85
C ILE A 263 35.87 9.97 1.13
N ALA A 264 36.41 11.06 1.66
CA ALA A 264 37.58 11.69 1.09
C ALA A 264 38.78 10.73 1.02
N LYS A 265 38.97 9.89 2.05
CA LYS A 265 40.00 8.83 2.05
C LYS A 265 39.72 7.75 0.99
N ARG A 266 38.47 7.27 0.87
CA ARG A 266 38.05 6.31 -0.18
C ARG A 266 38.34 6.89 -1.57
N VAL A 267 37.89 8.11 -1.86
CA VAL A 267 38.11 8.80 -3.15
C VAL A 267 39.60 9.03 -3.44
N ARG A 268 40.39 9.47 -2.45
CA ARG A 268 41.84 9.61 -2.61
C ARG A 268 42.50 8.27 -2.94
N SER A 269 42.06 7.17 -2.34
CA SER A 269 42.62 5.85 -2.61
C SER A 269 42.27 5.31 -4.00
N GLU A 270 41.05 5.58 -4.48
CA GLU A 270 40.54 5.11 -5.78
C GLU A 270 41.09 5.91 -6.98
N LEU A 271 41.27 7.23 -6.85
CA LEU A 271 41.64 8.12 -7.96
C LEU A 271 43.15 8.43 -8.08
N THR A 272 44.01 7.79 -7.28
CA THR A 272 45.48 8.01 -7.30
C THR A 272 46.15 7.73 -8.65
N SER A 273 45.48 7.05 -9.58
CA SER A 273 46.03 6.76 -10.92
C SER A 273 45.61 7.74 -12.03
N VAL A 274 44.59 8.60 -11.84
CA VAL A 274 43.97 9.38 -12.94
C VAL A 274 43.95 10.90 -12.71
N ASN A 275 43.84 11.43 -11.48
CA ASN A 275 43.73 12.87 -11.23
C ASN A 275 44.59 13.36 -10.03
N PRO A 276 45.75 14.01 -10.26
CA PRO A 276 46.64 14.49 -9.20
C PRO A 276 46.07 15.67 -8.39
N THR A 277 44.97 16.27 -8.84
CA THR A 277 44.29 17.41 -8.21
C THR A 277 43.62 17.06 -6.88
N TYR A 278 43.13 15.83 -6.71
CA TYR A 278 42.48 15.38 -5.47
C TYR A 278 43.46 15.06 -4.33
N ALA A 279 44.75 14.85 -4.64
CA ALA A 279 45.78 14.62 -3.64
C ALA A 279 46.07 15.86 -2.78
N GLN A 280 45.75 17.06 -3.29
CA GLN A 280 45.98 18.34 -2.61
C GLN A 280 44.69 18.98 -2.08
N ALA A 281 43.54 18.36 -2.32
CA ALA A 281 42.23 18.87 -1.92
C ALA A 281 41.86 18.41 -0.50
N THR A 282 41.28 19.32 0.27
CA THR A 282 40.73 19.00 1.60
C THR A 282 39.52 18.06 1.51
N SER A 283 39.22 17.38 2.61
CA SER A 283 38.13 16.39 2.64
C SER A 283 36.77 16.99 2.26
N ALA A 284 36.49 18.24 2.66
CA ALA A 284 35.28 18.95 2.25
C ALA A 284 35.27 19.39 0.77
N GLU A 285 36.40 19.85 0.23
CA GLU A 285 36.51 20.17 -1.20
C GLU A 285 36.27 18.92 -2.06
N ILE A 286 36.68 17.75 -1.59
CA ILE A 286 36.38 16.47 -2.23
C ILE A 286 34.90 16.17 -2.09
N VAL A 287 34.36 15.98 -0.88
CA VAL A 287 32.98 15.48 -0.72
C VAL A 287 31.94 16.41 -1.31
N PHE A 288 32.06 17.72 -1.08
CA PHE A 288 31.12 18.71 -1.66
C PHE A 288 31.47 19.09 -3.11
N GLY A 289 32.58 18.59 -3.66
CA GLY A 289 33.02 18.86 -5.03
C GLY A 289 32.18 18.18 -6.10
N ASP A 290 31.40 17.15 -5.77
CA ASP A 290 30.59 16.39 -6.72
C ASP A 290 29.28 15.90 -6.07
N PRO A 291 28.09 16.25 -6.60
CA PRO A 291 26.79 15.85 -6.03
C PRO A 291 26.58 14.34 -5.91
N SER A 292 27.26 13.53 -6.74
CA SER A 292 27.15 12.05 -6.67
C SER A 292 27.63 11.49 -5.32
N ARG A 293 28.49 12.21 -4.61
CA ARG A 293 29.11 11.79 -3.34
C ARG A 293 28.15 11.85 -2.15
N LEU A 294 26.98 12.47 -2.31
CA LEU A 294 25.97 12.55 -1.24
C LEU A 294 25.43 11.17 -0.86
N CYS A 295 25.22 10.27 -1.82
CA CYS A 295 24.80 8.89 -1.53
C CYS A 295 25.84 8.15 -0.67
N GLY A 296 27.12 8.29 -1.01
CA GLY A 296 28.22 7.73 -0.22
C GLY A 296 28.32 8.34 1.18
N LEU A 297 27.91 9.60 1.36
CA LEU A 297 27.87 10.24 2.68
C LEU A 297 26.78 9.65 3.56
N LEU A 298 25.59 9.47 3.00
CA LEU A 298 24.48 8.84 3.71
C LEU A 298 24.77 7.35 4.00
N SER A 299 25.43 6.65 3.08
CA SER A 299 25.80 5.24 3.31
C SER A 299 26.77 5.08 4.46
N VAL A 300 27.80 5.92 4.55
CA VAL A 300 28.75 5.91 5.67
C VAL A 300 28.05 6.21 6.99
N LEU A 301 27.11 7.16 7.02
CA LEU A 301 26.32 7.44 8.23
C LEU A 301 25.40 6.26 8.61
N GLY A 302 24.81 5.58 7.62
CA GLY A 302 24.02 4.37 7.82
C GLY A 302 24.85 3.21 8.36
N GLU A 303 26.00 2.92 7.75
CA GLU A 303 26.99 1.92 8.19
C GLU A 303 27.39 2.18 9.64
N ARG A 304 27.71 3.44 9.98
CA ARG A 304 28.05 3.84 11.35
C ARG A 304 26.90 3.62 12.33
N LEU A 305 25.66 3.94 11.93
CA LEU A 305 24.49 3.69 12.77
C LEU A 305 24.34 2.19 13.03
N GLU A 306 24.47 1.35 12.01
CA GLU A 306 24.37 -0.10 12.13
C GLU A 306 25.47 -0.68 13.03
N GLU A 307 26.73 -0.34 12.77
CA GLU A 307 27.90 -0.76 13.57
C GLU A 307 27.71 -0.42 15.06
N THR A 308 27.16 0.75 15.33
CA THR A 308 27.03 1.25 16.70
C THR A 308 25.81 0.68 17.42
N GLN A 309 24.72 0.37 16.71
CA GLN A 309 23.61 -0.37 17.29
C GLN A 309 24.04 -1.80 17.65
N VAL A 310 24.79 -2.47 16.77
CA VAL A 310 25.26 -3.86 16.98
C VAL A 310 26.37 -3.93 18.04
N SER A 311 27.18 -2.89 18.20
CA SER A 311 28.31 -2.89 19.14
C SER A 311 27.87 -3.08 20.59
N VAL A 312 28.50 -4.04 21.28
CA VAL A 312 28.28 -4.30 22.72
C VAL A 312 29.05 -3.31 23.61
N ILE A 313 30.08 -2.66 23.05
CA ILE A 313 31.05 -1.82 23.80
C ILE A 313 30.51 -0.41 24.02
N VAL A 314 29.66 0.08 23.10
CA VAL A 314 29.14 1.45 23.10
C VAL A 314 28.00 1.57 24.11
N ASP A 315 28.08 2.59 24.98
CA ASP A 315 27.11 2.79 26.04
C ASP A 315 25.73 3.20 25.48
N ARG A 316 24.66 2.83 26.18
CA ARG A 316 23.27 2.92 25.72
C ARG A 316 22.84 4.36 25.42
N GLN A 317 23.21 5.29 26.30
CA GLN A 317 23.00 6.72 26.09
C GLN A 317 23.63 7.19 24.78
N THR A 318 24.86 6.75 24.53
CA THR A 318 25.60 7.15 23.33
C THR A 318 25.02 6.55 22.05
N LYS A 319 24.44 5.34 22.09
CA LYS A 319 23.70 4.75 20.97
C LYS A 319 22.46 5.57 20.62
N PHE A 320 21.66 5.95 21.62
CA PHE A 320 20.44 6.72 21.41
C PHE A 320 20.72 8.15 20.92
N GLU A 321 21.67 8.84 21.54
CA GLU A 321 22.07 10.19 21.13
C GLU A 321 22.65 10.23 19.71
N MET A 322 23.35 9.16 19.29
CA MET A 322 23.84 9.02 17.92
C MET A 322 22.73 8.72 16.93
N ALA A 323 21.77 7.86 17.29
CA ALA A 323 20.57 7.62 16.48
C ALA A 323 19.79 8.93 16.25
N MET A 324 19.61 9.73 17.30
CA MET A 324 19.00 11.07 17.20
C MET A 324 19.75 12.01 16.24
N ALA A 325 21.08 12.09 16.38
CA ALA A 325 21.90 12.94 15.51
C ALA A 325 21.84 12.51 14.04
N ILE A 326 21.93 11.19 13.77
CA ILE A 326 21.86 10.64 12.41
C ILE A 326 20.45 10.83 11.83
N ALA A 327 19.39 10.57 12.60
CA ALA A 327 18.00 10.82 12.18
C ALA A 327 17.78 12.28 11.78
N SER A 328 18.32 13.24 12.54
CA SER A 328 18.26 14.67 12.20
C SER A 328 18.95 14.98 10.86
N VAL A 329 20.07 14.33 10.53
CA VAL A 329 20.73 14.50 9.22
C VAL A 329 19.90 13.91 8.08
N PHE A 330 19.33 12.71 8.27
CA PHE A 330 18.48 12.07 7.25
C PHE A 330 17.21 12.89 6.97
N VAL A 331 16.54 13.40 8.01
CA VAL A 331 15.37 14.28 7.86
C VAL A 331 15.74 15.61 7.22
N LEU A 332 16.92 16.17 7.51
CA LEU A 332 17.42 17.38 6.84
C LEU A 332 17.53 17.18 5.33
N VAL A 333 18.08 16.04 4.90
CA VAL A 333 18.20 15.70 3.48
C VAL A 333 16.83 15.49 2.85
N ALA A 334 15.94 14.73 3.49
CA ALA A 334 14.58 14.52 3.01
C ALA A 334 13.84 15.85 2.78
N ARG A 335 13.94 16.79 3.74
CA ARG A 335 13.35 18.13 3.62
C ARG A 335 13.94 18.96 2.49
N ALA A 336 15.26 18.98 2.35
CA ALA A 336 15.91 19.71 1.27
C ALA A 336 15.45 19.21 -0.12
N ILE A 337 15.21 17.90 -0.24
CA ILE A 337 14.67 17.28 -1.45
C ILE A 337 13.21 17.68 -1.66
N ASP A 338 12.36 17.59 -0.63
CA ASP A 338 10.95 17.98 -0.75
C ASP A 338 10.79 19.47 -1.09
N GLU A 339 11.56 20.36 -0.46
CA GLU A 339 11.58 21.79 -0.79
C GLU A 339 12.03 22.05 -2.24
N SER A 340 13.04 21.31 -2.71
CA SER A 340 13.47 21.37 -4.11
C SER A 340 12.32 21.00 -5.06
N ARG A 341 11.54 19.98 -4.71
CA ARG A 341 10.43 19.49 -5.53
C ARG A 341 9.22 20.39 -5.51
N ASP A 342 8.90 20.96 -4.37
CA ASP A 342 7.79 21.91 -4.24
C ASP A 342 8.10 23.20 -5.01
N ASP A 343 9.36 23.65 -4.99
CA ASP A 343 9.82 24.81 -5.77
C ASP A 343 9.85 24.52 -7.27
N VAL A 344 10.33 23.35 -7.71
CA VAL A 344 10.24 22.93 -9.11
C VAL A 344 8.79 22.76 -9.55
N GLY A 345 7.94 22.17 -8.69
CA GLY A 345 6.53 21.90 -8.96
C GLY A 345 5.68 23.15 -9.18
N GLN A 346 6.06 24.30 -8.61
CA GLN A 346 5.41 25.59 -8.87
C GLN A 346 5.60 26.08 -10.32
N LEU A 347 6.69 25.68 -10.98
CA LEU A 347 7.09 26.18 -12.29
C LEU A 347 7.04 25.12 -13.39
N TYR A 348 7.24 23.85 -13.04
CA TYR A 348 7.28 22.70 -13.95
C TYR A 348 6.58 21.48 -13.34
N ALA A 349 5.58 20.95 -14.04
CA ALA A 349 4.85 19.76 -13.61
C ALA A 349 5.68 18.49 -13.86
N ILE A 350 6.25 17.92 -12.79
CA ILE A 350 7.04 16.68 -12.88
C ILE A 350 6.12 15.48 -13.17
N SER A 351 6.26 14.88 -14.35
CA SER A 351 5.49 13.69 -14.74
C SER A 351 5.86 12.45 -13.91
N GLN A 352 4.93 11.50 -13.81
CA GLN A 352 5.15 10.26 -13.05
C GLN A 352 6.32 9.42 -13.59
N ASN A 353 6.52 9.41 -14.91
CA ASN A 353 7.65 8.72 -15.56
C ASN A 353 9.00 9.30 -15.14
N VAL A 354 9.09 10.62 -14.95
CA VAL A 354 10.30 11.28 -14.43
C VAL A 354 10.50 10.95 -12.96
N ARG A 355 9.44 10.98 -12.14
CA ARG A 355 9.53 10.66 -10.70
C ARG A 355 10.07 9.25 -10.44
N ALA A 356 9.66 8.27 -11.24
CA ALA A 356 10.14 6.89 -11.14
C ALA A 356 11.61 6.69 -11.55
N LEU A 357 12.23 7.69 -12.19
CA LEU A 357 13.63 7.67 -12.61
C LEU A 357 14.53 8.55 -11.72
N LEU A 358 13.96 9.25 -10.74
CA LEU A 358 14.73 10.03 -9.77
C LEU A 358 15.56 9.09 -8.91
N TRP A 359 16.76 9.55 -8.53
CA TRP A 359 17.68 8.83 -7.64
C TRP A 359 17.07 8.44 -6.29
N THR A 360 16.07 9.18 -5.80
CA THR A 360 15.32 8.86 -4.57
C THR A 360 14.46 7.61 -4.66
N SER A 361 14.18 7.16 -5.87
CA SER A 361 13.35 5.99 -6.18
C SER A 361 14.17 4.81 -6.72
N SER A 362 15.51 4.96 -6.69
CA SER A 362 16.46 3.97 -7.16
C SER A 362 17.07 3.23 -5.97
N GLY A 363 17.18 1.91 -6.08
CA GLY A 363 17.91 1.06 -5.13
C GLY A 363 19.35 0.76 -5.52
N ALA A 364 19.90 1.46 -6.52
CA ALA A 364 21.29 1.24 -6.96
C ALA A 364 22.28 1.70 -5.88
N GLU A 365 23.23 0.86 -5.46
CA GLU A 365 24.14 1.13 -4.34
C GLU A 365 24.93 2.44 -4.45
N ASN A 366 25.33 2.81 -5.68
CA ASN A 366 26.20 3.97 -5.92
C ASN A 366 25.46 5.27 -6.27
N TYR A 367 24.14 5.24 -6.46
CA TYR A 367 23.35 6.37 -6.95
C TYR A 367 22.01 6.56 -6.23
N GLY A 368 21.41 5.47 -5.74
CA GLY A 368 20.12 5.45 -5.10
C GLY A 368 20.19 5.72 -3.60
N ILE A 369 19.30 6.57 -3.08
CA ILE A 369 19.20 6.83 -1.63
C ILE A 369 18.11 5.98 -0.95
N GLU A 370 17.30 5.26 -1.72
CA GLU A 370 16.14 4.53 -1.20
C GLU A 370 16.55 3.46 -0.18
N THR A 371 17.54 2.64 -0.53
CA THR A 371 18.07 1.59 0.34
C THR A 371 18.68 2.16 1.61
N GLN A 372 19.39 3.29 1.52
CA GLN A 372 19.99 3.95 2.67
C GLN A 372 18.96 4.53 3.63
N MET A 373 17.89 5.13 3.09
CA MET A 373 16.78 5.65 3.90
C MET A 373 15.99 4.50 4.56
N TYR A 374 15.79 3.40 3.83
CA TYR A 374 15.18 2.17 4.36
C TYR A 374 15.99 1.58 5.52
N THR A 375 17.30 1.32 5.30
CA THR A 375 18.17 0.72 6.32
C THR A 375 18.27 1.62 7.55
N ALA A 376 18.44 2.93 7.34
CA ALA A 376 18.44 3.91 8.43
C ALA A 376 17.14 3.86 9.24
N ALA A 377 15.96 3.84 8.61
CA ALA A 377 14.69 3.75 9.32
C ALA A 377 14.60 2.50 10.21
N THR A 378 15.03 1.34 9.72
CA THR A 378 15.14 0.10 10.53
C THR A 378 16.10 0.23 11.71
N CYS A 379 17.31 0.75 11.49
CA CYS A 379 18.31 0.90 12.54
C CYS A 379 17.88 1.94 13.60
N LEU A 380 17.23 3.04 13.18
CA LEU A 380 16.67 4.04 14.08
C LEU A 380 15.51 3.46 14.92
N ALA A 381 14.66 2.64 14.31
CA ALA A 381 13.59 1.95 15.03
C ALA A 381 14.14 0.92 16.02
N ASN A 382 15.22 0.20 15.70
CA ASN A 382 15.94 -0.66 16.64
C ASN A 382 16.49 0.16 17.82
N ALA A 383 17.10 1.32 17.56
CA ALA A 383 17.61 2.19 18.61
C ALA A 383 16.50 2.70 19.55
N LEU A 384 15.33 3.01 19.01
CA LEU A 384 14.15 3.39 19.77
C LEU A 384 13.61 2.20 20.60
N ALA A 385 13.61 1.00 20.01
CA ALA A 385 13.18 -0.23 20.67
C ALA A 385 14.04 -0.53 21.91
N ASP A 386 15.36 -0.51 21.75
CA ASP A 386 16.34 -0.71 22.83
C ASP A 386 16.12 0.29 23.99
N ALA A 387 15.85 1.56 23.67
CA ALA A 387 15.56 2.58 24.67
C ALA A 387 14.25 2.33 25.44
N SER A 388 13.26 1.68 24.80
CA SER A 388 11.92 1.45 25.36
C SER A 388 11.80 0.20 26.25
N VAL A 389 12.51 -0.89 25.93
CA VAL A 389 12.48 -2.17 26.69
C VAL A 389 12.99 -1.98 28.12
N TRP A 390 13.95 -1.08 28.32
CA TRP A 390 14.56 -0.90 29.64
C TRP A 390 13.85 0.10 30.54
N SER A 391 13.06 1.00 29.95
CA SER A 391 12.19 1.93 30.70
C SER A 391 11.04 1.20 31.40
N SER A 392 10.65 0.01 30.93
CA SER A 392 9.54 -0.78 31.49
C SER A 392 10.01 -1.73 32.60
N THR A 393 11.28 -2.15 32.62
CA THR A 393 11.87 -2.97 33.69
C THR A 393 12.18 -2.22 34.99
N SER A 394 12.32 -0.88 34.98
CA SER A 394 12.64 -0.10 36.18
C SER A 394 11.43 0.25 37.06
N LEU A 395 10.20 0.04 36.57
CA LEU A 395 8.96 0.35 37.31
C LEU A 395 8.42 -0.84 38.14
N VAL A 396 9.03 -2.03 38.04
CA VAL A 396 8.55 -3.24 38.74
C VAL A 396 9.31 -3.50 40.06
N SER A 397 10.37 -2.76 40.41
CA SER A 397 11.15 -3.01 41.64
C SER A 397 10.92 -2.02 42.79
N SER A 398 9.87 -1.18 42.76
CA SER A 398 9.62 -0.20 43.84
C SER A 398 8.27 -0.41 44.53
N PHE A 399 8.03 -1.61 45.05
CA PHE A 399 7.04 -1.82 46.12
C PHE A 399 7.53 -2.92 47.08
N GLU A 400 8.39 -2.55 48.02
CA GLU A 400 8.33 -2.96 49.44
C GLU A 400 9.41 -2.22 50.24
N PRO A 401 9.06 -1.45 51.29
CA PRO A 401 10.03 -0.92 52.23
C PRO A 401 10.23 -1.92 53.38
N LYS A 402 11.35 -2.65 53.38
CA LYS A 402 11.85 -3.29 54.61
C LYS A 402 13.34 -3.01 54.81
N ALA A 403 13.59 -2.22 55.85
CA ALA A 403 14.90 -1.95 56.41
C ALA A 403 15.53 -3.23 56.97
N VAL A 404 16.74 -3.58 56.54
CA VAL A 404 17.79 -4.18 57.40
C VAL A 404 19.17 -3.77 56.82
N ALA A 405 20.06 -3.41 57.74
CA ALA A 405 21.37 -2.82 57.54
C ALA A 405 22.46 -3.74 56.92
N ASN A 406 23.45 -3.07 56.32
CA ASN A 406 24.88 -3.44 56.19
C ASN A 406 25.27 -4.86 55.76
N ARG A 407 25.77 -4.98 54.53
CA ARG A 407 27.10 -5.56 54.24
C ARG A 407 27.60 -5.11 52.88
N GLY A 408 28.87 -4.67 52.86
CA GLY A 408 29.53 -4.13 51.69
C GLY A 408 29.64 -5.11 50.54
N GLY A 409 29.43 -4.55 49.35
CA GLY A 409 29.68 -5.13 48.04
C GLY A 409 29.50 -4.00 47.04
N ASN A 410 30.62 -3.44 46.57
CA ASN A 410 30.66 -2.41 45.53
C ASN A 410 30.20 -2.99 44.18
N THR A 411 28.89 -3.13 44.01
CA THR A 411 28.22 -3.46 42.73
C THR A 411 26.94 -2.65 42.62
N SER A 412 27.01 -1.35 42.91
CA SER A 412 25.88 -0.42 42.87
C SER A 412 26.26 0.79 42.03
N GLU A 413 26.49 0.60 40.73
CA GLU A 413 26.69 1.71 39.79
C GLU A 413 26.41 1.35 38.31
N TYR A 414 25.64 0.29 38.03
CA TYR A 414 24.94 0.14 36.74
C TYR A 414 23.56 0.79 36.86
N LEU A 415 23.53 2.10 37.11
CA LEU A 415 22.30 2.88 37.10
C LEU A 415 21.75 2.86 35.66
N SER A 416 20.58 2.25 35.51
CA SER A 416 19.87 2.06 34.25
C SER A 416 19.50 3.40 33.62
N TRP A 417 20.34 3.93 32.73
CA TRP A 417 19.98 5.08 31.91
C TRP A 417 18.74 4.74 31.08
N CYS A 418 17.72 5.61 31.17
CA CYS A 418 16.50 5.54 30.37
C CYS A 418 16.34 6.87 29.62
N ALA A 419 16.13 6.81 28.31
CA ALA A 419 15.85 8.00 27.51
C ALA A 419 14.53 8.64 28.00
N PRO A 420 14.45 9.96 28.19
CA PRO A 420 13.20 10.61 28.57
C PRO A 420 12.16 10.43 27.46
N LEU A 421 10.90 10.26 27.84
CA LEU A 421 9.79 10.03 26.90
C LEU A 421 9.72 11.08 25.79
N GLN A 422 10.02 12.34 26.09
CA GLN A 422 9.99 13.43 25.11
C GLN A 422 11.03 13.26 23.99
N ASP A 423 12.18 12.65 24.29
CA ASP A 423 13.20 12.36 23.28
C ASP A 423 12.88 11.08 22.52
N GLN A 424 12.27 10.09 23.18
CA GLN A 424 11.74 8.89 22.50
C GLN A 424 10.65 9.25 21.46
N LEU A 425 9.70 10.11 21.85
CA LEU A 425 8.66 10.61 20.95
C LEU A 425 9.23 11.45 19.80
N ARG A 426 10.32 12.18 20.04
CA ARG A 426 11.00 12.92 18.98
C ARG A 426 11.70 11.99 17.99
N LEU A 427 12.38 10.96 18.47
CA LEU A 427 12.98 9.96 17.59
C LEU A 427 11.90 9.28 16.75
N LEU A 428 10.74 8.97 17.34
CA LEU A 428 9.57 8.48 16.62
C LEU A 428 9.11 9.46 15.53
N ASP A 429 8.99 10.75 15.84
CA ASP A 429 8.61 11.77 14.85
C ASP A 429 9.62 11.84 13.69
N LEU A 430 10.93 11.73 13.97
CA LEU A 430 11.97 11.69 12.92
C LEU A 430 11.89 10.41 12.08
N ILE A 431 11.67 9.25 12.70
CA ILE A 431 11.47 7.98 11.98
C ILE A 431 10.23 8.07 11.07
N ALA A 432 9.14 8.64 11.56
CA ALA A 432 7.91 8.81 10.79
C ALA A 432 8.13 9.68 9.54
N LEU A 433 8.91 10.75 9.65
CA LEU A 433 9.28 11.61 8.51
C LEU A 433 10.14 10.86 7.49
N VAL A 434 11.12 10.06 7.95
CA VAL A 434 11.93 9.24 7.04
C VAL A 434 11.08 8.19 6.33
N LEU A 435 10.19 7.51 7.06
CA LEU A 435 9.26 6.52 6.47
C LEU A 435 8.32 7.15 5.45
N HIS A 436 7.73 8.31 5.77
CA HIS A 436 6.88 9.06 4.85
C HIS A 436 7.61 9.41 3.57
N PHE A 437 8.84 9.92 3.69
CA PHE A 437 9.70 10.21 2.53
C PHE A 437 9.97 8.96 1.68
N VAL A 438 10.29 7.83 2.31
CA VAL A 438 10.51 6.55 1.59
C VAL A 438 9.23 6.13 0.85
N PHE A 439 8.08 6.17 1.51
CA PHE A 439 6.81 5.75 0.92
C PHE A 439 6.38 6.62 -0.26
N ARG A 440 6.54 7.94 -0.14
CA ARG A 440 6.21 8.92 -1.21
C ARG A 440 7.09 8.74 -2.45
N ASN A 441 8.32 8.28 -2.26
CA ASN A 441 9.35 8.28 -3.31
C ASN A 441 9.63 6.91 -3.93
N HIS A 442 9.11 5.85 -3.33
CA HIS A 442 9.35 4.51 -3.84
C HIS A 442 8.59 4.29 -5.16
N SER A 443 9.32 3.92 -6.21
CA SER A 443 8.79 3.78 -7.58
C SER A 443 8.08 2.45 -7.84
N LYS A 444 8.32 1.43 -7.00
CA LYS A 444 7.91 0.04 -7.25
C LYS A 444 7.06 -0.60 -6.12
N GLY A 445 6.79 0.13 -5.04
CA GLY A 445 6.13 -0.46 -3.88
C GLY A 445 4.64 -0.56 -4.05
N GLY A 446 4.14 -1.79 -4.05
CA GLY A 446 2.74 -2.04 -3.72
C GLY A 446 2.52 -2.03 -2.21
N PRO A 447 1.26 -2.24 -1.77
CA PRO A 447 0.88 -2.34 -0.36
C PRO A 447 1.75 -3.32 0.45
N SER A 448 2.25 -4.38 -0.18
CA SER A 448 3.12 -5.38 0.44
C SER A 448 4.49 -4.84 0.87
N PHE A 449 5.10 -3.95 0.09
CA PHE A 449 6.38 -3.32 0.46
C PHE A 449 6.18 -2.42 1.69
N TYR A 450 5.13 -1.59 1.68
CA TYR A 450 4.81 -0.72 2.80
C TYR A 450 4.51 -1.52 4.07
N ALA A 451 3.71 -2.59 3.97
CA ALA A 451 3.43 -3.49 5.08
C ALA A 451 4.71 -4.12 5.65
N SER A 452 5.62 -4.59 4.78
CA SER A 452 6.90 -5.16 5.19
C SER A 452 7.76 -4.12 5.91
N LEU A 453 7.92 -2.91 5.36
CA LEU A 453 8.73 -1.86 5.98
C LEU A 453 8.15 -1.44 7.34
N MET A 454 6.83 -1.30 7.45
CA MET A 454 6.18 -0.98 8.72
C MET A 454 6.44 -2.07 9.77
N ARG A 455 6.33 -3.35 9.40
CA ARG A 455 6.62 -4.48 10.30
C ARG A 455 8.09 -4.53 10.72
N CYS A 456 9.02 -4.21 9.81
CA CYS A 456 10.45 -4.19 10.13
C CYS A 456 10.86 -2.99 11.01
N THR A 457 10.05 -1.94 11.08
CA THR A 457 10.37 -0.70 11.80
C THR A 457 9.55 -0.53 13.07
N LEU A 458 8.32 -0.03 12.95
CA LEU A 458 7.47 0.46 14.03
C LEU A 458 6.36 -0.53 14.44
N PHE A 459 5.87 -1.34 13.49
CA PHE A 459 4.73 -2.24 13.69
C PHE A 459 5.17 -3.64 14.17
N ARG A 460 5.89 -3.68 15.30
CA ARG A 460 6.47 -4.89 15.91
C ARG A 460 6.72 -4.70 17.41
N GLU A 461 7.14 -5.77 18.08
CA GLU A 461 7.70 -5.68 19.44
C GLU A 461 8.98 -4.83 19.45
N PRO A 462 9.23 -4.02 20.50
CA PRO A 462 8.52 -3.92 21.78
C PRO A 462 7.35 -2.93 21.79
N PHE A 463 7.05 -2.25 20.68
CA PHE A 463 6.04 -1.19 20.65
C PHE A 463 4.61 -1.73 20.67
N ILE A 464 4.39 -2.82 19.92
CA ILE A 464 3.11 -3.50 19.77
C ILE A 464 3.32 -4.99 20.05
N ARG A 465 2.40 -5.62 20.79
CA ARG A 465 2.48 -7.04 21.15
C ARG A 465 2.11 -7.94 19.98
N GLU A 466 3.01 -8.83 19.58
CA GLU A 466 2.71 -9.85 18.57
C GLU A 466 2.02 -11.08 19.19
N PRO A 467 1.25 -11.87 18.43
CA PRO A 467 0.91 -11.74 17.00
C PRO A 467 -0.20 -10.72 16.70
N LEU A 468 -0.11 -10.04 15.56
CA LEU A 468 -1.00 -8.94 15.14
C LEU A 468 -1.98 -9.37 14.05
N GLY A 469 -3.21 -8.86 14.10
CA GLY A 469 -4.21 -9.09 13.05
C GLY A 469 -5.05 -10.35 13.30
N TYR A 470 -5.86 -10.72 12.32
CA TYR A 470 -6.76 -11.87 12.45
C TYR A 470 -6.00 -13.21 12.52
N PRO A 471 -6.35 -14.14 13.44
CA PRO A 471 -7.43 -14.08 14.44
C PRO A 471 -6.98 -13.59 15.84
N PHE A 472 -5.76 -13.07 15.94
CA PHE A 472 -5.07 -12.77 17.20
C PHE A 472 -5.51 -11.47 17.88
N GLY A 473 -6.34 -10.67 17.21
CA GLY A 473 -6.93 -9.45 17.75
C GLY A 473 -6.18 -8.18 17.37
N LEU A 474 -6.78 -7.06 17.78
CA LEU A 474 -6.29 -5.72 17.45
C LEU A 474 -4.86 -5.50 17.96
N PRO A 475 -4.02 -4.74 17.23
CA PRO A 475 -2.69 -4.39 17.70
C PRO A 475 -2.79 -3.57 19.00
N VAL A 476 -2.34 -4.16 20.12
CA VAL A 476 -2.36 -3.53 21.45
C VAL A 476 -0.99 -2.96 21.76
N PRO A 477 -0.89 -1.70 22.23
CA PRO A 477 0.39 -1.15 22.66
C PRO A 477 0.90 -1.92 23.88
N SER A 478 2.21 -2.13 23.97
CA SER A 478 2.81 -2.73 25.16
C SER A 478 2.43 -1.96 26.43
N SER A 479 1.81 -2.66 27.38
CA SER A 479 1.12 -2.09 28.56
C SER A 479 1.90 -0.97 29.24
N GLY A 480 1.27 0.20 29.36
CA GLY A 480 1.77 1.33 30.17
C GLY A 480 2.62 2.36 29.42
N THR A 481 2.84 2.23 28.11
CA THR A 481 3.71 3.16 27.35
C THR A 481 2.90 4.13 26.47
N THR A 482 2.98 5.42 26.78
CA THR A 482 2.53 6.52 25.90
C THR A 482 3.25 6.54 24.54
N LEU A 483 4.43 5.91 24.47
CA LEU A 483 5.15 5.67 23.22
C LEU A 483 4.40 4.69 22.32
N GLY A 484 3.96 3.52 22.83
CA GLY A 484 3.25 2.51 22.03
C GLY A 484 1.94 3.03 21.43
N THR A 485 1.18 3.84 22.18
CA THR A 485 -0.02 4.49 21.64
C THR A 485 0.29 5.50 20.54
N SER A 486 1.41 6.22 20.66
CA SER A 486 1.86 7.16 19.63
C SER A 486 2.36 6.44 18.38
N VAL A 487 3.09 5.33 18.54
CA VAL A 487 3.53 4.46 17.45
C VAL A 487 2.33 3.92 16.66
N LEU A 488 1.30 3.42 17.36
CA LEU A 488 0.08 2.92 16.70
C LEU A 488 -0.62 3.99 15.87
N ARG A 489 -0.73 5.22 16.39
CA ARG A 489 -1.31 6.35 15.64
C ARG A 489 -0.51 6.69 14.40
N VAL A 490 0.82 6.72 14.49
CA VAL A 490 1.69 6.95 13.33
C VAL A 490 1.50 5.85 12.28
N CYS A 491 1.45 4.59 12.71
CA CYS A 491 1.22 3.46 11.82
C CYS A 491 -0.16 3.54 11.15
N GLU A 492 -1.21 3.87 11.91
CA GLU A 492 -2.57 4.05 11.40
C GLU A 492 -2.62 5.14 10.30
N GLU A 493 -2.01 6.30 10.55
CA GLU A 493 -1.99 7.41 9.59
C GLU A 493 -1.20 7.08 8.33
N LEU A 494 -0.02 6.48 8.46
CA LEU A 494 0.78 6.03 7.32
C LEU A 494 0.04 4.94 6.51
N ALA A 495 -0.63 4.02 7.19
CA ALA A 495 -1.38 2.96 6.55
C ALA A 495 -2.57 3.51 5.74
N LEU A 496 -3.27 4.53 6.25
CA LEU A 496 -4.38 5.17 5.55
C LEU A 496 -3.95 6.04 4.36
N GLU A 497 -2.84 6.77 4.51
CA GLU A 497 -2.30 7.63 3.44
C GLU A 497 -1.78 6.80 2.26
N PHE A 498 -1.03 5.72 2.54
CA PHE A 498 -0.39 4.89 1.51
C PHE A 498 -1.15 3.59 1.19
N VAL A 499 -2.32 3.38 1.80
CA VAL A 499 -3.20 2.25 1.55
C VAL A 499 -2.49 0.90 1.79
N VAL A 500 -2.17 0.64 3.06
CA VAL A 500 -1.43 -0.56 3.48
C VAL A 500 -2.39 -1.62 4.01
N ASP A 501 -2.86 -2.48 3.10
CA ASP A 501 -3.93 -3.48 3.32
C ASP A 501 -3.79 -4.25 4.64
N ASP A 502 -2.65 -4.92 4.83
CA ASP A 502 -2.36 -5.74 5.99
C ASP A 502 -2.50 -5.00 7.32
N VAL A 503 -2.02 -3.75 7.38
CA VAL A 503 -2.02 -2.93 8.60
C VAL A 503 -3.42 -2.37 8.85
N ILE A 504 -4.10 -1.90 7.80
CA ILE A 504 -5.49 -1.42 7.88
C ILE A 504 -6.38 -2.55 8.40
N CYS A 505 -6.30 -3.74 7.78
CA CYS A 505 -7.08 -4.90 8.22
C CYS A 505 -6.73 -5.35 9.64
N ALA A 506 -5.47 -5.25 10.06
CA ALA A 506 -5.11 -5.51 11.44
C ALA A 506 -5.72 -4.48 12.42
N LEU A 507 -5.94 -3.24 12.00
CA LEU A 507 -6.53 -2.19 12.84
C LEU A 507 -8.06 -2.21 12.92
N CYS A 508 -8.74 -2.75 11.90
CA CYS A 508 -10.21 -2.72 11.82
C CYS A 508 -10.90 -4.08 11.77
N LEU A 509 -10.21 -5.16 11.38
CA LEU A 509 -10.79 -6.50 11.16
C LEU A 509 -10.05 -7.63 11.89
N ALA A 510 -9.22 -7.32 12.88
CA ALA A 510 -8.36 -8.32 13.52
C ALA A 510 -9.04 -9.28 14.49
N GLU A 511 -10.23 -8.95 14.98
CA GLU A 511 -10.95 -9.82 15.92
C GLU A 511 -11.98 -10.68 15.18
N PRO A 512 -12.10 -11.98 15.53
CA PRO A 512 -13.26 -12.77 15.12
C PRO A 512 -14.52 -12.24 15.82
N VAL A 513 -15.60 -12.14 15.06
CA VAL A 513 -16.91 -11.68 15.56
C VAL A 513 -17.95 -12.75 15.26
N ASP A 514 -18.53 -13.31 16.31
CA ASP A 514 -19.55 -14.37 16.17
C ASP A 514 -20.88 -13.81 15.62
N ASP A 515 -21.31 -12.64 16.09
CA ASP A 515 -22.50 -11.93 15.59
C ASP A 515 -22.18 -10.45 15.30
N PRO A 516 -22.02 -10.08 14.02
CA PRO A 516 -21.70 -8.71 13.61
C PRO A 516 -22.78 -7.68 13.94
N LEU A 517 -24.06 -8.06 13.96
CA LEU A 517 -25.16 -7.11 14.20
C LEU A 517 -25.26 -6.68 15.66
N GLN A 518 -24.84 -7.53 16.58
CA GLN A 518 -24.81 -7.19 18.01
C GLN A 518 -23.59 -6.36 18.38
N GLN A 519 -22.47 -6.51 17.65
CA GLN A 519 -21.19 -5.87 17.96
C GLN A 519 -20.81 -4.78 16.95
N LYS A 520 -21.78 -3.96 16.50
CA LYS A 520 -21.56 -2.88 15.51
C LYS A 520 -20.42 -1.93 15.89
N GLY A 521 -20.21 -1.66 17.18
CA GLY A 521 -19.14 -0.80 17.68
C GLY A 521 -17.73 -1.22 17.24
N LYS A 522 -17.52 -2.51 16.93
CA LYS A 522 -16.21 -3.00 16.43
C LYS A 522 -15.89 -2.52 15.01
N TYR A 523 -16.90 -2.13 14.22
CA TYR A 523 -16.76 -1.69 12.83
C TYR A 523 -16.74 -0.16 12.68
N GLU A 524 -16.89 0.61 13.76
CA GLU A 524 -16.87 2.08 13.71
C GLU A 524 -15.57 2.63 13.09
N ARG A 525 -14.42 2.04 13.46
CA ARG A 525 -13.12 2.40 12.86
C ARG A 525 -13.07 2.13 11.37
N LEU A 526 -13.61 0.99 10.93
CA LEU A 526 -13.70 0.67 9.51
C LEU A 526 -14.53 1.72 8.77
N GLY A 527 -15.64 2.16 9.35
CA GLY A 527 -16.46 3.22 8.78
C GLY A 527 -15.74 4.55 8.63
N HIS A 528 -15.04 5.00 9.67
CA HIS A 528 -14.24 6.22 9.58
C HIS A 528 -13.11 6.13 8.55
N TYR A 529 -12.49 4.95 8.40
CA TYR A 529 -11.46 4.76 7.39
C TYR A 529 -12.03 4.75 5.97
N CYS A 530 -13.20 4.15 5.75
CA CYS A 530 -13.90 4.17 4.46
C CYS A 530 -14.33 5.59 4.05
N GLU A 531 -14.79 6.42 5.01
CA GLU A 531 -15.08 7.84 4.75
C GLU A 531 -13.84 8.62 4.30
N ARG A 532 -12.70 8.35 4.95
CA ARG A 532 -11.43 9.02 4.63
C ARG A 532 -10.83 8.54 3.30
N ASN A 533 -10.95 7.25 3.00
CA ASN A 533 -10.46 6.66 1.75
C ASN A 533 -11.38 5.51 1.30
N PRO A 534 -12.13 5.67 0.19
CA PRO A 534 -13.11 4.67 -0.26
C PRO A 534 -12.49 3.33 -0.65
N ARG A 535 -11.18 3.29 -0.98
CA ARG A 535 -10.46 2.04 -1.30
C ARG A 535 -10.37 1.08 -0.12
N VAL A 536 -10.48 1.59 1.11
CA VAL A 536 -10.47 0.77 2.33
C VAL A 536 -11.63 -0.23 2.34
N CYS A 537 -12.77 0.13 1.75
CA CYS A 537 -13.92 -0.77 1.64
C CYS A 537 -13.61 -2.00 0.78
N GLU A 538 -12.94 -1.81 -0.37
CA GLU A 538 -12.50 -2.91 -1.24
C GLU A 538 -11.47 -3.81 -0.52
N ILE A 539 -10.52 -3.21 0.19
CA ILE A 539 -9.50 -3.92 0.98
C ILE A 539 -10.15 -4.77 2.08
N ALA A 540 -11.13 -4.20 2.78
CA ALA A 540 -11.90 -4.92 3.80
C ALA A 540 -12.64 -6.12 3.18
N LEU A 541 -13.28 -5.94 2.03
CA LEU A 541 -13.97 -7.03 1.31
C LEU A 541 -13.01 -8.15 0.89
N HIS A 542 -11.84 -7.80 0.35
CA HIS A 542 -10.78 -8.77 0.05
C HIS A 542 -10.35 -9.54 1.29
N ALA A 543 -10.08 -8.85 2.40
CA ALA A 543 -9.64 -9.48 3.64
C ALA A 543 -10.71 -10.41 4.22
N LEU A 544 -11.98 -9.98 4.25
CA LEU A 544 -13.10 -10.80 4.71
C LEU A 544 -13.29 -12.04 3.83
N LEU A 545 -13.11 -11.92 2.51
CA LEU A 545 -13.18 -13.06 1.59
C LEU A 545 -12.06 -14.07 1.86
N VAL A 546 -10.82 -13.60 2.01
CA VAL A 546 -9.66 -14.46 2.31
C VAL A 546 -9.82 -15.14 3.68
N GLN A 547 -10.39 -14.44 4.66
CA GLN A 547 -10.66 -14.95 6.01
C GLN A 547 -11.92 -15.83 6.09
N ARG A 548 -12.68 -16.00 5.00
CA ARG A 548 -13.96 -16.74 4.96
C ARG A 548 -14.98 -16.23 5.98
N ARG A 549 -15.17 -14.91 5.99
CA ARG A 549 -16.13 -14.20 6.83
C ARG A 549 -17.30 -13.72 5.97
N GLU A 550 -17.96 -14.65 5.27
CA GLU A 550 -18.97 -14.32 4.25
C GLU A 550 -20.18 -13.59 4.83
N TRP A 551 -20.52 -13.88 6.09
CA TRP A 551 -21.60 -13.19 6.81
C TRP A 551 -21.33 -11.69 6.99
N GLU A 552 -20.08 -11.30 7.26
CA GLU A 552 -19.69 -9.90 7.37
C GLU A 552 -19.63 -9.20 6.02
N ILE A 553 -19.25 -9.92 4.95
CA ILE A 553 -19.33 -9.40 3.58
C ILE A 553 -20.77 -9.02 3.24
N GLN A 554 -21.72 -9.89 3.55
CA GLN A 554 -23.14 -9.64 3.35
C GLN A 554 -23.59 -8.38 4.11
N LEU A 555 -23.27 -8.31 5.40
CA LEU A 555 -23.75 -7.26 6.30
C LEU A 555 -22.95 -5.96 6.25
N LEU A 556 -21.87 -5.88 5.47
CA LEU A 556 -20.99 -4.71 5.44
C LEU A 556 -21.73 -3.36 5.32
N PRO A 557 -22.78 -3.20 4.47
CA PRO A 557 -23.54 -1.96 4.40
C PRO A 557 -24.28 -1.60 5.71
N GLU A 558 -24.71 -2.62 6.48
CA GLU A 558 -25.40 -2.44 7.76
C GLU A 558 -24.44 -2.24 8.94
N LEU A 559 -23.20 -2.73 8.80
CA LEU A 559 -22.11 -2.57 9.76
C LEU A 559 -21.42 -1.22 9.62
N VAL A 560 -21.42 -0.66 8.40
CA VAL A 560 -20.78 0.62 8.07
C VAL A 560 -21.81 1.61 7.49
N PRO A 561 -22.79 2.06 8.30
CA PRO A 561 -23.85 2.94 7.82
C PRO A 561 -23.34 4.34 7.44
N THR A 562 -22.16 4.73 7.92
CA THR A 562 -21.54 6.02 7.63
C THR A 562 -21.05 6.13 6.18
N PHE A 563 -20.81 5.00 5.51
CA PHE A 563 -20.33 4.96 4.13
C PHE A 563 -21.44 4.52 3.17
N GLU A 564 -22.20 5.48 2.64
CA GLU A 564 -23.34 5.26 1.75
C GLU A 564 -23.06 4.31 0.54
N PRO A 565 -21.90 4.36 -0.15
CA PRO A 565 -21.68 3.49 -1.31
C PRO A 565 -21.29 2.05 -0.96
N ALA A 566 -21.29 1.63 0.31
CA ALA A 566 -20.91 0.28 0.75
C ALA A 566 -21.66 -0.84 0.00
N GLU A 567 -22.97 -0.70 -0.23
CA GLU A 567 -23.78 -1.69 -0.97
C GLU A 567 -23.27 -1.83 -2.42
N SER A 568 -23.06 -0.70 -3.10
CA SER A 568 -22.61 -0.68 -4.49
C SER A 568 -21.20 -1.26 -4.68
N VAL A 569 -20.28 -0.95 -3.75
CA VAL A 569 -18.90 -1.45 -3.78
C VAL A 569 -18.86 -2.94 -3.50
N ARG A 570 -19.60 -3.42 -2.50
CA ARG A 570 -19.76 -4.85 -2.20
C ARG A 570 -20.30 -5.61 -3.41
N ASP A 571 -21.36 -5.10 -4.02
CA ASP A 571 -22.01 -5.75 -5.15
C ASP A 571 -21.07 -5.80 -6.37
N ALA A 572 -20.37 -4.70 -6.68
CA ALA A 572 -19.37 -4.68 -7.76
C ALA A 572 -18.21 -5.66 -7.49
N PHE A 573 -17.72 -5.70 -6.24
CA PHE A 573 -16.65 -6.60 -5.81
C PHE A 573 -17.05 -8.08 -5.97
N LEU A 574 -18.24 -8.46 -5.48
CA LEU A 574 -18.74 -9.83 -5.57
C LEU A 574 -18.88 -10.29 -7.03
N HIS A 575 -19.38 -9.44 -7.94
CA HIS A 575 -19.45 -9.79 -9.35
C HIS A 575 -18.07 -9.98 -10.00
N LYS A 576 -17.09 -9.17 -9.60
CA LYS A 576 -15.76 -9.16 -10.21
C LYS A 576 -14.86 -10.28 -9.67
N GLU A 577 -14.87 -10.52 -8.37
CA GLU A 577 -13.86 -11.31 -7.69
C GLU A 577 -14.39 -12.59 -7.02
N ALA A 578 -15.63 -12.56 -6.55
CA ALA A 578 -16.26 -13.70 -5.88
C ALA A 578 -17.63 -14.01 -6.50
N PRO A 579 -17.72 -14.35 -7.80
CA PRO A 579 -18.99 -14.54 -8.48
C PRO A 579 -19.81 -15.70 -7.89
N HIS A 580 -19.14 -16.66 -7.24
CA HIS A 580 -19.76 -17.76 -6.50
C HIS A 580 -20.51 -17.33 -5.22
N LEU A 581 -20.29 -16.10 -4.74
CA LEU A 581 -20.93 -15.53 -3.54
C LEU A 581 -21.93 -14.41 -3.87
N VAL A 582 -22.27 -14.21 -5.14
CA VAL A 582 -23.19 -13.14 -5.59
C VAL A 582 -24.57 -13.23 -4.91
N TRP A 583 -24.97 -14.43 -4.54
CA TRP A 583 -26.21 -14.67 -3.80
C TRP A 583 -26.28 -13.96 -2.43
N LEU A 584 -25.14 -13.57 -1.85
CA LEU A 584 -25.07 -12.82 -0.59
C LEU A 584 -25.53 -11.37 -0.73
N MET A 585 -25.60 -10.79 -1.93
CA MET A 585 -25.98 -9.38 -2.10
C MET A 585 -27.39 -9.10 -1.57
N LYS A 586 -28.34 -9.99 -1.90
CA LYS A 586 -29.76 -9.92 -1.53
C LYS A 586 -30.31 -11.33 -1.30
N PRO A 587 -30.19 -11.89 -0.09
CA PRO A 587 -30.68 -13.25 0.23
C PRO A 587 -32.19 -13.41 0.01
N THR A 588 -32.95 -12.30 0.08
CA THR A 588 -34.38 -12.25 -0.20
C THR A 588 -34.73 -12.58 -1.65
N VAL A 589 -33.76 -12.55 -2.58
CA VAL A 589 -33.93 -12.84 -4.00
C VAL A 589 -33.48 -14.27 -4.32
N PHE A 590 -33.81 -15.25 -3.48
CA PHE A 590 -33.50 -16.68 -3.72
C PHE A 590 -34.14 -17.22 -5.03
N SER A 591 -35.16 -16.55 -5.57
CA SER A 591 -35.76 -16.89 -6.87
C SER A 591 -34.80 -16.73 -8.05
N SER A 592 -33.83 -15.80 -7.97
CA SER A 592 -32.82 -15.65 -9.02
C SER A 592 -31.91 -16.86 -9.10
N LEU A 593 -31.56 -17.48 -7.96
CA LEU A 593 -30.73 -18.69 -7.89
C LEU A 593 -31.46 -19.92 -8.43
N VAL A 594 -32.76 -20.02 -8.19
CA VAL A 594 -33.60 -21.08 -8.75
C VAL A 594 -33.64 -20.97 -10.28
N GLU A 595 -33.76 -19.77 -10.81
CA GLU A 595 -33.74 -19.52 -12.25
C GLU A 595 -32.35 -19.68 -12.87
N GLU A 596 -31.28 -19.32 -12.16
CA GLU A 596 -29.89 -19.57 -12.58
C GLU A 596 -29.65 -21.07 -12.74
N GLY A 597 -30.07 -21.88 -11.75
CA GLY A 597 -29.93 -23.34 -11.81
C GLY A 597 -30.68 -24.03 -12.95
N LYS A 598 -31.62 -23.35 -13.63
CA LYS A 598 -32.35 -23.87 -14.80
C LYS A 598 -31.67 -23.53 -16.13
N ARG A 599 -30.74 -22.58 -16.16
CA ARG A 599 -30.09 -22.10 -17.39
C ARG A 599 -28.79 -22.85 -17.62
N LEU A 600 -28.60 -23.37 -18.83
CA LEU A 600 -27.27 -23.82 -19.27
C LEU A 600 -26.40 -22.56 -19.46
N PRO A 601 -25.15 -22.51 -18.97
CA PRO A 601 -24.28 -21.36 -19.17
C PRO A 601 -23.69 -21.41 -20.58
N SER A 602 -24.52 -21.07 -21.56
CA SER A 602 -24.08 -20.83 -22.94
C SER A 602 -23.70 -19.37 -23.20
N THR A 603 -23.89 -18.47 -22.22
CA THR A 603 -23.64 -17.03 -22.35
C THR A 603 -23.05 -16.43 -21.06
N SER A 604 -21.77 -16.72 -20.81
CA SER A 604 -20.70 -15.85 -20.26
C SER A 604 -20.94 -14.82 -19.12
N SER A 605 -21.89 -14.98 -18.17
CA SER A 605 -21.92 -14.08 -16.99
C SER A 605 -22.15 -14.72 -15.62
N PHE A 606 -22.42 -16.02 -15.54
CA PHE A 606 -22.80 -16.69 -14.29
C PHE A 606 -21.80 -17.77 -13.88
N PHE A 607 -21.62 -17.98 -12.57
CA PHE A 607 -20.66 -18.93 -12.02
C PHE A 607 -21.24 -20.36 -12.02
N LEU A 608 -20.46 -21.31 -12.53
CA LEU A 608 -20.85 -22.72 -12.58
C LEU A 608 -20.61 -23.41 -11.23
N PHE A 609 -21.68 -23.57 -10.44
CA PHE A 609 -21.67 -24.40 -9.23
C PHE A 609 -21.62 -25.93 -9.49
N GLY A 610 -21.17 -26.42 -10.65
CA GLY A 610 -21.14 -27.86 -10.96
C GLY A 610 -20.53 -28.16 -12.33
N ASP A 611 -20.16 -29.43 -12.55
CA ASP A 611 -19.56 -29.89 -13.82
C ASP A 611 -20.63 -30.19 -14.88
N ASP A 612 -21.87 -30.44 -14.45
CA ASP A 612 -23.03 -30.70 -15.29
C ASP A 612 -24.26 -29.90 -14.81
N LEU A 613 -25.30 -29.82 -15.64
CA LEU A 613 -26.49 -29.03 -15.32
C LEU A 613 -27.21 -29.54 -14.08
N VAL A 614 -27.27 -30.86 -13.88
CA VAL A 614 -27.95 -31.47 -12.74
C VAL A 614 -27.22 -31.14 -11.42
N THR A 615 -25.89 -31.22 -11.37
CA THR A 615 -25.15 -30.82 -10.17
C THR A 615 -25.17 -29.31 -9.96
N HIS A 616 -25.08 -28.51 -11.02
CA HIS A 616 -25.24 -27.06 -10.94
C HIS A 616 -26.61 -26.69 -10.34
N ARG A 617 -27.71 -27.21 -10.89
CA ARG A 617 -29.07 -27.02 -10.36
C ARG A 617 -29.19 -27.50 -8.91
N SER A 618 -28.59 -28.65 -8.58
CA SER A 618 -28.59 -29.16 -7.20
C SER A 618 -27.90 -28.20 -6.23
N ARG A 619 -26.75 -27.62 -6.60
CA ARG A 619 -26.03 -26.67 -5.73
C ARG A 619 -26.74 -25.33 -5.65
N CYS A 620 -27.29 -24.82 -6.76
CA CYS A 620 -28.10 -23.59 -6.77
C CYS A 620 -29.36 -23.72 -5.89
N LEU A 621 -30.05 -24.86 -5.92
CA LEU A 621 -31.20 -25.12 -5.04
C LEU A 621 -30.79 -25.21 -3.58
N SER A 622 -29.65 -25.83 -3.25
CA SER A 622 -29.13 -25.84 -1.89
C SER A 622 -28.80 -24.42 -1.40
N LEU A 623 -28.17 -23.60 -2.24
CA LEU A 623 -27.90 -22.19 -1.93
C LEU A 623 -29.20 -21.40 -1.76
N ALA A 624 -30.21 -21.62 -2.61
CA ALA A 624 -31.52 -20.98 -2.48
C ALA A 624 -32.23 -21.37 -1.17
N LYS A 625 -32.09 -22.62 -0.71
CA LYS A 625 -32.56 -23.04 0.63
C LYS A 625 -31.83 -22.31 1.75
N LEU A 626 -30.51 -22.20 1.65
CA LEU A 626 -29.71 -21.50 2.66
C LEU A 626 -30.05 -20.00 2.69
N ALA A 627 -30.20 -19.36 1.54
CA ALA A 627 -30.63 -17.97 1.41
C ALA A 627 -32.02 -17.74 2.01
N TRP A 628 -32.96 -18.68 1.77
CA TRP A 628 -34.29 -18.65 2.37
C TRP A 628 -34.25 -18.71 3.90
N VAL A 629 -33.47 -19.66 4.45
CA VAL A 629 -33.28 -19.80 5.90
C VAL A 629 -32.61 -18.57 6.49
N ALA A 630 -31.58 -18.04 5.83
CA ALA A 630 -30.88 -16.83 6.26
C ALA A 630 -31.78 -15.59 6.24
N ALA A 631 -32.73 -15.51 5.30
CA ALA A 631 -33.71 -14.43 5.23
C ALA A 631 -34.81 -14.52 6.31
N GLY A 632 -34.90 -15.62 7.06
CA GLY A 632 -35.94 -15.83 8.07
C GLY A 632 -37.36 -15.86 7.48
N ALA A 633 -37.51 -16.18 6.20
CA ALA A 633 -38.79 -16.12 5.50
C ALA A 633 -39.74 -17.26 5.94
N GLU A 634 -41.00 -16.91 6.22
CA GLU A 634 -42.05 -17.87 6.59
C GLU A 634 -42.38 -18.84 5.45
N THR A 635 -42.63 -20.11 5.79
CA THR A 635 -43.02 -21.15 4.82
C THR A 635 -44.22 -20.71 3.98
N SER A 636 -43.98 -20.37 2.73
CA SER A 636 -44.99 -19.88 1.77
C SER A 636 -44.99 -20.72 0.49
N THR A 637 -45.83 -20.36 -0.47
CA THR A 637 -45.96 -21.06 -1.77
C THR A 637 -44.64 -21.16 -2.53
N THR A 638 -43.75 -20.17 -2.39
CA THR A 638 -42.41 -20.16 -2.98
C THR A 638 -41.50 -21.24 -2.38
N TYR A 639 -41.60 -21.50 -1.07
CA TYR A 639 -40.86 -22.58 -0.41
C TYR A 639 -41.29 -23.96 -0.95
N TYR A 640 -42.60 -24.17 -1.15
CA TYR A 640 -43.11 -25.41 -1.75
C TYR A 640 -42.61 -25.64 -3.18
N SER A 641 -42.52 -24.57 -3.98
CA SER A 641 -41.94 -24.67 -5.33
C SER A 641 -40.47 -25.08 -5.31
N LEU A 642 -39.72 -24.60 -4.31
CA LEU A 642 -38.32 -24.90 -4.12
C LEU A 642 -38.11 -26.34 -3.59
N GLU A 643 -38.99 -26.83 -2.73
CA GLU A 643 -39.02 -28.23 -2.31
C GLU A 643 -39.32 -29.18 -3.47
N LEU A 644 -40.27 -28.82 -4.35
CA LEU A 644 -40.58 -29.57 -5.56
C LEU A 644 -39.34 -29.66 -6.46
N ASP A 645 -38.70 -28.53 -6.76
CA ASP A 645 -37.49 -28.49 -7.58
C ASP A 645 -36.35 -29.33 -6.98
N ALA A 646 -36.17 -29.29 -5.64
CA ALA A 646 -35.18 -30.11 -4.95
C ALA A 646 -35.49 -31.61 -5.03
N ALA A 647 -36.77 -32.00 -4.93
CA ALA A 647 -37.20 -33.38 -5.08
C ALA A 647 -36.97 -33.90 -6.51
N LEU A 648 -37.24 -33.07 -7.52
CA LEU A 648 -36.98 -33.38 -8.93
C LEU A 648 -35.50 -33.69 -9.18
N VAL A 649 -34.62 -32.78 -8.74
CA VAL A 649 -33.16 -32.94 -8.93
C VAL A 649 -32.62 -34.14 -8.16
N LYS A 650 -33.09 -34.38 -6.93
CA LYS A 650 -32.71 -35.55 -6.15
C LYS A 650 -33.04 -36.85 -6.89
N ALA A 651 -34.26 -36.99 -7.38
CA ALA A 651 -34.73 -38.18 -8.08
C ALA A 651 -34.04 -38.37 -9.45
N GLN A 652 -33.78 -37.29 -10.18
CA GLN A 652 -32.99 -37.32 -11.42
C GLN A 652 -31.55 -37.79 -11.16
N ARG A 653 -30.91 -37.27 -10.11
CA ARG A 653 -29.54 -37.63 -9.73
C ARG A 653 -29.40 -39.09 -9.28
N SER A 654 -30.39 -39.64 -8.57
CA SER A 654 -30.32 -41.00 -8.03
C SER A 654 -30.64 -42.09 -9.04
N PHE A 655 -31.47 -41.83 -10.07
CA PHE A 655 -31.96 -42.90 -10.96
C PHE A 655 -31.76 -42.67 -12.46
N LEU A 656 -31.57 -41.44 -12.92
CA LEU A 656 -31.57 -41.10 -14.36
C LEU A 656 -30.20 -40.63 -14.89
N MET A 657 -29.24 -40.42 -14.01
CA MET A 657 -27.84 -40.14 -14.37
C MET A 657 -27.14 -41.42 -14.87
N PRO A 658 -26.27 -41.33 -15.91
CA PRO A 658 -25.74 -40.13 -16.56
C PRO A 658 -26.54 -39.62 -17.78
N ASN A 659 -27.58 -40.34 -18.22
CA ASN A 659 -28.29 -40.07 -19.48
C ASN A 659 -29.02 -38.72 -19.54
N THR A 660 -29.25 -38.09 -18.38
CA THR A 660 -29.99 -36.82 -18.25
C THR A 660 -29.15 -35.69 -17.64
N LYS A 661 -27.81 -35.76 -17.76
CA LYS A 661 -26.89 -34.80 -17.12
C LYS A 661 -27.07 -33.33 -17.53
N ASP A 662 -27.52 -33.07 -18.76
CA ASP A 662 -27.65 -31.73 -19.35
C ASP A 662 -29.12 -31.33 -19.62
N VAL A 663 -30.09 -32.04 -19.04
CA VAL A 663 -31.53 -31.86 -19.33
C VAL A 663 -32.28 -31.45 -18.07
N VAL A 664 -33.06 -30.37 -18.14
CA VAL A 664 -34.01 -29.98 -17.09
C VAL A 664 -35.32 -30.74 -17.32
N LEU A 665 -35.65 -31.68 -16.42
CA LEU A 665 -36.91 -32.44 -16.49
C LEU A 665 -38.00 -31.76 -15.66
N GLY A 666 -39.20 -31.69 -16.23
CA GLY A 666 -40.43 -31.33 -15.51
C GLY A 666 -40.99 -32.50 -14.69
N PRO A 667 -41.93 -32.26 -13.76
CA PRO A 667 -42.45 -33.28 -12.85
C PRO A 667 -43.11 -34.46 -13.57
N ALA A 668 -43.98 -34.20 -14.55
CA ALA A 668 -44.65 -35.26 -15.30
C ALA A 668 -43.66 -36.10 -16.13
N GLU A 669 -42.69 -35.46 -16.78
CA GLU A 669 -41.68 -36.14 -17.59
C GLU A 669 -40.74 -37.00 -16.73
N LEU A 670 -40.33 -36.49 -15.57
CA LEU A 670 -39.52 -37.22 -14.61
C LEU A 670 -40.25 -38.48 -14.12
N VAL A 671 -41.50 -38.36 -13.70
CA VAL A 671 -42.32 -39.50 -13.23
C VAL A 671 -42.44 -40.56 -14.32
N GLN A 672 -42.72 -40.16 -15.57
CA GLN A 672 -42.79 -41.11 -16.68
C GLN A 672 -41.46 -41.84 -16.94
N ARG A 673 -40.31 -41.15 -16.82
CA ARG A 673 -39.00 -41.78 -16.97
C ARG A 673 -38.67 -42.72 -15.81
N LEU A 674 -39.04 -42.37 -14.58
CA LEU A 674 -38.86 -43.23 -13.41
C LEU A 674 -39.74 -44.49 -13.49
N LEU A 675 -40.97 -44.39 -13.99
CA LEU A 675 -41.87 -45.54 -14.15
C LEU A 675 -41.42 -46.54 -15.23
N LYS A 676 -40.57 -46.12 -16.17
CA LYS A 676 -39.93 -47.01 -17.15
C LYS A 676 -38.86 -47.89 -16.50
N LEU A 677 -38.29 -47.49 -15.37
CA LEU A 677 -37.33 -48.31 -14.62
C LEU A 677 -38.08 -49.43 -13.88
N SER A 678 -37.44 -50.58 -13.74
CA SER A 678 -37.98 -51.75 -13.01
C SER A 678 -37.64 -51.73 -11.51
N LEU A 679 -37.43 -50.56 -10.93
CA LEU A 679 -36.97 -50.38 -9.54
C LEU A 679 -38.09 -49.75 -8.68
N PRO A 680 -38.59 -50.45 -7.65
CA PRO A 680 -39.60 -49.91 -6.73
C PRO A 680 -39.18 -48.60 -6.06
N ASP A 681 -37.89 -48.45 -5.72
CA ASP A 681 -37.36 -47.25 -5.06
C ASP A 681 -37.42 -46.00 -5.95
N ALA A 682 -37.36 -46.17 -7.27
CA ALA A 682 -37.56 -45.09 -8.24
C ALA A 682 -39.03 -44.61 -8.24
N TRP A 683 -39.98 -45.52 -8.03
CA TRP A 683 -41.41 -45.20 -7.97
C TRP A 683 -41.79 -44.55 -6.63
N VAL A 684 -41.13 -44.94 -5.54
CA VAL A 684 -41.22 -44.23 -4.25
C VAL A 684 -40.76 -42.78 -4.43
N SER A 685 -39.62 -42.56 -5.08
CA SER A 685 -39.13 -41.21 -5.36
C SER A 685 -40.05 -40.42 -6.30
N ALA A 686 -40.66 -41.08 -7.30
CA ALA A 686 -41.70 -40.48 -8.14
C ALA A 686 -42.94 -40.07 -7.33
N THR A 687 -43.30 -40.86 -6.32
CA THR A 687 -44.42 -40.56 -5.41
C THR A 687 -44.11 -39.33 -4.56
N GLU A 688 -42.91 -39.25 -3.99
CA GLU A 688 -42.46 -38.07 -3.22
C GLU A 688 -42.52 -36.77 -4.03
N VAL A 689 -42.11 -36.82 -5.30
CA VAL A 689 -42.23 -35.69 -6.24
C VAL A 689 -43.70 -35.36 -6.50
N THR A 690 -44.52 -36.36 -6.81
CA THR A 690 -45.93 -36.17 -7.18
C THR A 690 -46.74 -35.54 -6.06
N CYS A 691 -46.46 -35.91 -4.80
CA CYS A 691 -47.08 -35.28 -3.64
C CYS A 691 -46.89 -33.74 -3.65
N LEU A 692 -45.77 -33.22 -4.14
CA LEU A 692 -45.45 -31.79 -4.14
C LEU A 692 -46.00 -31.01 -5.36
N VAL A 693 -46.64 -31.69 -6.32
CA VAL A 693 -47.21 -31.07 -7.52
C VAL A 693 -48.61 -30.49 -7.21
N GLU A 694 -49.03 -29.50 -8.00
CA GLU A 694 -50.39 -28.95 -8.00
C GLU A 694 -51.47 -30.05 -8.12
N GLU A 695 -52.65 -29.80 -7.51
CA GLU A 695 -53.72 -30.80 -7.36
C GLU A 695 -54.22 -31.39 -8.70
N GLU A 696 -54.21 -30.59 -9.77
CA GLU A 696 -54.70 -30.99 -11.09
C GLU A 696 -53.88 -32.13 -11.70
N LEU A 697 -52.54 -32.07 -11.59
CA LEU A 697 -51.64 -33.08 -12.15
C LEU A 697 -51.35 -34.22 -11.16
N ARG A 698 -51.54 -33.98 -9.87
CA ARG A 698 -51.22 -34.93 -8.79
C ARG A 698 -52.01 -36.23 -8.90
N ARG A 699 -53.34 -36.16 -9.07
CA ARG A 699 -54.21 -37.35 -9.10
C ARG A 699 -53.84 -38.30 -10.23
N ASP A 700 -53.60 -37.75 -11.42
CA ASP A 700 -53.27 -38.54 -12.61
C ASP A 700 -51.91 -39.23 -12.50
N LEU A 701 -50.90 -38.54 -11.99
CA LEU A 701 -49.56 -39.09 -11.79
C LEU A 701 -49.56 -40.17 -10.70
N LEU A 702 -50.28 -39.97 -9.58
CA LEU A 702 -50.44 -40.98 -8.55
C LEU A 702 -51.14 -42.25 -9.07
N ALA A 703 -52.19 -42.08 -9.89
CA ALA A 703 -52.87 -43.22 -10.51
C ALA A 703 -51.93 -44.01 -11.44
N GLN A 704 -51.07 -43.34 -12.20
CA GLN A 704 -50.07 -43.99 -13.06
C GLN A 704 -49.03 -44.77 -12.23
N ILE A 705 -48.54 -44.19 -11.14
CA ILE A 705 -47.58 -44.84 -10.23
C ILE A 705 -48.22 -46.09 -9.59
N LEU A 706 -49.45 -45.98 -9.09
CA LEU A 706 -50.17 -47.08 -8.48
C LEU A 706 -50.52 -48.20 -9.47
N ARG A 707 -50.83 -47.87 -10.74
CA ARG A 707 -51.02 -48.89 -11.78
C ARG A 707 -49.74 -49.69 -12.01
N ARG A 708 -48.59 -49.00 -12.05
CA ARG A 708 -47.29 -49.64 -12.28
C ARG A 708 -46.87 -50.51 -11.10
N SER A 709 -47.06 -50.05 -9.86
CA SER A 709 -46.75 -50.84 -8.68
C SER A 709 -47.68 -52.05 -8.55
N LYS A 710 -48.97 -51.90 -8.83
CA LYS A 710 -49.91 -53.05 -8.89
C LYS A 710 -49.50 -54.07 -9.95
N GLN A 711 -49.10 -53.62 -11.14
CA GLN A 711 -48.62 -54.53 -12.19
C GLN A 711 -47.37 -55.32 -11.75
N HIS A 712 -46.49 -54.71 -10.96
CA HIS A 712 -45.30 -55.36 -10.44
C HIS A 712 -45.61 -56.34 -9.30
N ASP A 713 -46.45 -55.92 -8.35
CA ASP A 713 -46.84 -56.75 -7.21
C ASP A 713 -47.77 -57.90 -7.65
N GLY A 714 -48.51 -57.75 -8.75
CA GLY A 714 -49.35 -58.80 -9.32
C GLY A 714 -50.45 -59.24 -8.34
N MET A 715 -50.52 -60.53 -8.04
CA MET A 715 -51.49 -61.11 -7.10
C MET A 715 -50.93 -61.24 -5.67
N THR A 716 -49.71 -60.77 -5.40
CA THR A 716 -49.06 -60.96 -4.09
C THR A 716 -49.85 -60.34 -2.94
N LEU A 717 -50.51 -59.20 -3.14
CA LEU A 717 -51.38 -58.59 -2.12
C LEU A 717 -52.55 -59.49 -1.72
N LEU A 718 -53.19 -60.14 -2.70
CA LEU A 718 -54.30 -61.06 -2.48
C LEU A 718 -53.85 -62.43 -1.95
N GLN A 719 -52.62 -62.84 -2.26
CA GLN A 719 -52.00 -64.04 -1.68
C GLN A 719 -51.58 -63.81 -0.23
N MET A 720 -50.99 -62.65 0.09
CA MET A 720 -50.62 -62.27 1.46
C MET A 720 -51.84 -62.23 2.38
N GLN A 721 -53.00 -61.75 1.90
CA GLN A 721 -54.26 -61.79 2.65
C GLN A 721 -54.74 -63.23 2.96
N LYS A 722 -54.41 -64.21 2.10
CA LYS A 722 -54.82 -65.62 2.26
C LYS A 722 -53.83 -66.46 3.05
N GLU A 723 -52.55 -66.09 3.03
CA GLU A 723 -51.43 -66.90 3.55
C GLU A 723 -50.85 -66.36 4.86
N SER A 724 -51.15 -65.13 5.28
CA SER A 724 -50.59 -64.55 6.50
C SER A 724 -51.17 -65.17 7.78
N THR A 725 -50.29 -65.65 8.67
CA THR A 725 -50.63 -66.24 9.96
C THR A 725 -50.64 -65.25 11.14
N SER A 726 -50.03 -64.06 10.98
CA SER A 726 -50.01 -63.01 12.00
C SER A 726 -50.06 -61.60 11.41
N GLU A 727 -50.57 -60.63 12.16
CA GLU A 727 -50.66 -59.21 11.74
C GLU A 727 -49.29 -58.55 11.55
N LEU A 728 -48.28 -58.97 12.33
CA LEU A 728 -46.90 -58.50 12.22
C LEU A 728 -46.20 -59.01 10.94
N GLU A 729 -46.41 -60.27 10.58
CA GLU A 729 -45.90 -60.84 9.33
C GLU A 729 -46.58 -60.21 8.12
N LEU A 730 -47.91 -60.02 8.19
CA LEU A 730 -48.67 -59.31 7.17
C LEU A 730 -48.15 -57.87 6.99
N SER A 731 -47.88 -57.16 8.08
CA SER A 731 -47.33 -55.80 8.02
C SER A 731 -45.95 -55.75 7.35
N ARG A 732 -45.00 -56.60 7.77
CA ARG A 732 -43.66 -56.67 7.15
C ARG A 732 -43.72 -57.07 5.68
N ALA A 733 -44.64 -57.98 5.33
CA ALA A 733 -44.87 -58.39 3.95
C ALA A 733 -45.42 -57.23 3.12
N LEU A 734 -46.40 -56.47 3.63
CA LEU A 734 -46.95 -55.28 2.98
C LEU A 734 -45.90 -54.18 2.82
N GLU A 735 -45.03 -53.95 3.80
CA GLU A 735 -43.88 -53.02 3.68
C GLU A 735 -42.90 -53.42 2.59
N SER A 736 -42.78 -54.72 2.31
CA SER A 736 -41.88 -55.22 1.28
C SER A 736 -42.43 -55.00 -0.14
N THR A 737 -43.75 -54.86 -0.31
CA THR A 737 -44.44 -54.63 -1.59
C THR A 737 -44.21 -53.23 -2.15
N ALA A 738 -44.23 -53.06 -3.47
CA ALA A 738 -44.05 -51.75 -4.09
C ALA A 738 -45.20 -50.79 -3.74
N THR A 739 -46.43 -51.29 -3.75
CA THR A 739 -47.64 -50.56 -3.33
C THR A 739 -47.59 -50.12 -1.87
N GLY A 740 -47.16 -50.99 -0.95
CA GLY A 740 -47.01 -50.66 0.47
C GLY A 740 -45.90 -49.64 0.75
N ARG A 741 -44.78 -49.70 0.03
CA ARG A 741 -43.72 -48.67 0.10
C ARG A 741 -44.19 -47.30 -0.41
N ILE A 742 -44.92 -47.27 -1.51
CA ILE A 742 -45.50 -46.03 -2.09
C ILE A 742 -46.48 -45.39 -1.11
N LEU A 743 -47.39 -46.17 -0.53
CA LEU A 743 -48.35 -45.67 0.45
C LEU A 743 -47.69 -45.20 1.75
N SER A 744 -46.66 -45.91 2.21
CA SER A 744 -45.87 -45.49 3.36
C SER A 744 -45.14 -44.16 3.10
N ALA A 745 -44.62 -43.95 1.89
CA ALA A 745 -43.96 -42.70 1.51
C ALA A 745 -44.92 -41.50 1.44
N VAL A 746 -46.17 -41.71 1.01
CA VAL A 746 -47.24 -40.70 1.04
C VAL A 746 -47.54 -40.29 2.48
N VAL A 747 -47.79 -41.28 3.36
CA VAL A 747 -48.14 -41.04 4.76
C VAL A 747 -47.01 -40.38 5.53
N ALA A 748 -45.75 -40.73 5.24
CA ALA A 748 -44.57 -40.11 5.84
C ALA A 748 -44.40 -38.62 5.47
N ARG A 749 -44.95 -38.18 4.33
CA ARG A 749 -44.88 -36.79 3.86
C ARG A 749 -46.00 -35.92 4.40
N ASP A 750 -47.24 -36.38 4.29
CA ASP A 750 -48.42 -35.64 4.72
C ASP A 750 -49.62 -36.58 4.92
N VAL A 751 -50.05 -36.74 6.18
CA VAL A 751 -51.19 -37.58 6.56
C VAL A 751 -52.48 -37.09 5.90
N GLY A 752 -52.60 -35.79 5.63
CA GLY A 752 -53.77 -35.19 4.96
C GLY A 752 -53.93 -35.60 3.49
N ARG A 753 -52.85 -36.06 2.84
CA ARG A 753 -52.85 -36.46 1.42
C ARG A 753 -53.25 -37.91 1.19
N LEU A 754 -53.47 -38.66 2.27
CA LEU A 754 -53.94 -40.05 2.19
C LEU A 754 -55.30 -40.12 1.49
N SER A 755 -56.23 -39.20 1.76
CA SER A 755 -57.55 -39.17 1.11
C SER A 755 -57.46 -39.09 -0.43
N GLU A 756 -56.61 -38.21 -0.95
CA GLU A 756 -56.39 -38.02 -2.39
C GLU A 756 -55.78 -39.26 -3.06
N VAL A 757 -54.86 -39.94 -2.38
CA VAL A 757 -54.27 -41.20 -2.87
C VAL A 757 -55.29 -42.33 -2.82
N MET A 758 -56.18 -42.32 -1.84
CA MET A 758 -57.29 -43.27 -1.74
C MET A 758 -58.40 -43.02 -2.78
N GLU A 759 -58.55 -41.79 -3.25
CA GLU A 759 -59.38 -41.43 -4.39
C GLU A 759 -58.73 -41.84 -5.72
N ALA A 760 -57.45 -41.53 -5.92
CA ALA A 760 -56.71 -41.94 -7.12
C ALA A 760 -56.64 -43.47 -7.28
N SER A 761 -56.48 -44.19 -6.16
CA SER A 761 -56.46 -45.65 -6.12
C SER A 761 -57.83 -46.31 -6.37
N ALA A 762 -58.95 -45.56 -6.23
CA ALA A 762 -60.29 -46.10 -6.50
C ALA A 762 -60.46 -46.54 -7.96
N SER A 763 -59.68 -45.97 -8.87
CA SER A 763 -59.66 -46.34 -10.30
C SER A 763 -58.71 -47.50 -10.64
N VAL A 764 -57.96 -48.04 -9.67
CA VAL A 764 -56.82 -48.95 -9.92
C VAL A 764 -56.84 -50.22 -9.05
N LEU A 765 -57.13 -50.09 -7.76
CA LEU A 765 -57.14 -51.19 -6.79
C LEU A 765 -58.54 -51.83 -6.69
N GLN A 766 -58.59 -53.13 -6.41
CA GLN A 766 -59.86 -53.81 -6.11
C GLN A 766 -60.34 -53.41 -4.70
N SER A 767 -61.65 -53.50 -4.45
CA SER A 767 -62.25 -53.10 -3.17
C SER A 767 -61.64 -53.82 -1.96
N GLU A 768 -61.28 -55.09 -2.11
CA GLU A 768 -60.68 -55.92 -1.06
C GLU A 768 -59.22 -55.50 -0.76
N GLU A 769 -58.41 -55.27 -1.80
CA GLU A 769 -57.03 -54.75 -1.69
C GLU A 769 -57.02 -53.36 -1.04
N LYS A 770 -57.99 -52.52 -1.41
CA LYS A 770 -58.15 -51.16 -0.86
C LYS A 770 -58.48 -51.21 0.63
N GLN A 771 -59.37 -52.11 1.06
CA GLN A 771 -59.73 -52.28 2.46
C GLN A 771 -58.56 -52.80 3.30
N LEU A 772 -57.78 -53.76 2.77
CA LEU A 772 -56.57 -54.29 3.41
C LEU A 772 -55.50 -53.22 3.64
N LEU A 773 -55.19 -52.43 2.61
CA LEU A 773 -54.18 -51.37 2.71
C LEU A 773 -54.65 -50.23 3.63
N LEU A 774 -55.94 -49.90 3.63
CA LEU A 774 -56.51 -48.91 4.54
C LEU A 774 -56.50 -49.36 6.01
N SER A 775 -56.84 -50.63 6.29
CA SER A 775 -56.81 -51.14 7.66
C SER A 775 -55.39 -51.21 8.19
N TRP A 776 -54.45 -51.63 7.36
CA TRP A 776 -53.02 -51.64 7.66
C TRP A 776 -52.46 -50.24 7.94
N LEU A 777 -52.72 -49.26 7.07
CA LEU A 777 -52.25 -47.88 7.28
C LEU A 777 -52.89 -47.24 8.53
N LYS A 778 -54.17 -47.53 8.82
CA LYS A 778 -54.83 -47.06 10.06
C LYS A 778 -54.19 -47.67 11.31
N ALA A 779 -53.88 -48.97 11.29
CA ALA A 779 -53.21 -49.66 12.39
C ALA A 779 -51.76 -49.16 12.60
N ARG A 780 -51.08 -48.76 11.51
CA ARG A 780 -49.75 -48.14 11.56
C ARG A 780 -49.80 -46.74 12.16
N MET A 781 -50.74 -45.91 11.73
CA MET A 781 -50.89 -44.54 12.24
C MET A 781 -51.33 -44.48 13.71
N SER A 782 -52.06 -45.51 14.20
CA SER A 782 -52.44 -45.64 15.60
C SER A 782 -51.33 -46.21 16.50
N GLY A 783 -50.15 -46.54 15.95
CA GLY A 783 -49.03 -47.12 16.68
C GLY A 783 -49.23 -48.58 17.12
N GLN A 784 -50.22 -49.28 16.56
CA GLN A 784 -50.52 -50.67 16.89
C GLN A 784 -49.60 -51.67 16.17
N VAL A 785 -48.91 -51.21 15.12
CA VAL A 785 -47.94 -51.99 14.34
C VAL A 785 -46.72 -51.11 14.08
N ALA A 786 -45.55 -51.51 14.61
CA ALA A 786 -44.29 -50.78 14.53
C ALA A 786 -43.33 -51.40 13.50
#